data_AF-A0A8H3WV65-F1
#
_entry.id   AF-A0A8H3WV65-F1
#
_cell.length_a   1.000
_cell.length_b   1.000
_cell.length_c   1.000
_cell.angle_alpha   90.00
_cell.angle_beta   90.00
_cell.angle_gamma   90.00
#
_symmetry.space_group_name_H-M   'P 1'
#
loop_
_entity.id
_entity.type
_entity.pdbx_description
1 polymer ?
#
loop_
_entity_poly.entity_id
_entity_poly.type
_entity_poly.pdbx_seq_one_letter_code
_entity_poly.pdbx_strand_id
1 'polypeptide(L)'
;MEVLKSNFHELLPTITDAIQGADFIALDTELTGLSEHIERIKSFDDPHSRYLKVRAAATKFLIIQFGLCTFTYNKDEDTFVACPFNFYIFPANTDKRDNNDICFMCSGSSLHFLMKCGFDFNKLISQGMPYMNHTDEAKLLQRRADVAQRQTDSPPDDETKVFVDKAIASIEAWLDSHEKQLKISTPHISQKRLIFQEIRARFSGLLSAESKPKCIMLEKLSDEQKEKKSRDEAAEALAASINFRVIIELLVQSKKPLVGHNCLLDICQIVHQFWQDLPEKLKDWKKLVHGLFDVVIDTKHLAATHRKLQSLLPRNSVQDILEIVQEEQFEKLAPKVVLDPKFTRYTFNDINKNHEAGYDAYITGYNFIRMAVFILHEKEEKVDVYANVWGDIPTNGLSNEDMEIVPEQDNDDDDNEMNLFQYMMSTEKLSRFYNKLHLLRSDFKYINLDGDDGYPPTKTNGFLISNIPASCSKATMNVLFEDYGNIFFQWIDDTHCWLTVKEDKKVNKVPHGILGQSKMFSEFLEGGKKYDLAQEKGITKEMGEIYIQSWGNWIQAILEAEEDENVIESQSTDITPFDGIKDETYDDRVEEIEFEYQEPFPIPRDELSTWGCLNDWKEDGNAEDTSSEWGQPPSYFSDTINTGIKRTLSAHITDDDNRNENDINDAFKKTKIGFID
;
A
#
# COMPACT_ATOMS: atom_id res chain seq x y z
N MET A 1 7.64 8.65 19.33
CA MET A 1 9.08 8.80 19.03
C MET A 1 9.30 8.81 17.53
N GLU A 2 10.37 9.46 17.03
CA GLU A 2 10.77 9.40 15.61
C GLU A 2 11.89 8.37 15.46
N VAL A 3 11.70 7.41 14.57
CA VAL A 3 12.59 6.26 14.38
C VAL A 3 13.21 6.32 12.99
N LEU A 4 14.53 6.28 12.97
CA LEU A 4 15.41 6.51 11.83
C LEU A 4 16.49 5.43 11.80
N LYS A 5 17.13 5.24 10.65
CA LYS A 5 18.26 4.32 10.47
C LYS A 5 19.40 4.54 11.49
N SER A 6 19.56 5.77 12.00
CA SER A 6 20.59 6.14 12.97
C SER A 6 20.27 5.80 14.43
N ASN A 7 18.99 5.69 14.82
CA ASN A 7 18.58 5.39 16.20
C ASN A 7 17.76 4.08 16.34
N PHE A 8 17.50 3.37 15.24
CA PHE A 8 16.71 2.13 15.23
C PHE A 8 17.17 1.11 16.28
N HIS A 9 18.47 0.78 16.33
CA HIS A 9 19.02 -0.19 17.28
C HIS A 9 18.97 0.26 18.75
N GLU A 10 18.94 1.57 19.02
CA GLU A 10 18.76 2.12 20.36
C GLU A 10 17.29 2.05 20.82
N LEU A 11 16.36 2.31 19.89
CA LEU A 11 14.92 2.30 20.16
C LEU A 11 14.28 0.92 20.07
N LEU A 12 14.89 -0.05 19.38
CA LEU A 12 14.33 -1.38 19.15
C LEU A 12 13.86 -2.11 20.43
N PRO A 13 14.58 -2.07 21.58
CA PRO A 13 14.07 -2.62 22.83
C PRO A 13 12.79 -1.90 23.30
N THR A 14 12.76 -0.57 23.25
CA THR A 14 11.56 0.22 23.65
C THR A 14 10.37 -0.05 22.73
N ILE A 15 10.61 -0.28 21.43
CA ILE A 15 9.58 -0.66 20.46
C ILE A 15 9.08 -2.09 20.75
N THR A 16 9.98 -3.02 21.06
CA THR A 16 9.67 -4.42 21.38
C THR A 16 8.81 -4.51 22.64
N ASP A 17 9.23 -3.85 23.72
CA ASP A 17 8.50 -3.79 24.99
C ASP A 17 7.10 -3.19 24.79
N ALA A 18 6.99 -2.10 24.01
CA ALA A 18 5.72 -1.45 23.73
C ALA A 18 4.77 -2.31 22.88
N ILE A 19 5.27 -3.08 21.91
CA ILE A 19 4.46 -4.00 21.08
C ILE A 19 3.99 -5.21 21.91
N GLN A 20 4.88 -5.81 22.71
CA GLN A 20 4.55 -6.99 23.52
C GLN A 20 3.60 -6.66 24.68
N GLY A 21 3.80 -5.51 25.32
CA GLY A 21 2.98 -5.02 26.43
C GLY A 21 1.63 -4.43 26.02
N ALA A 22 1.41 -4.14 24.73
CA ALA A 22 0.15 -3.58 24.22
C ALA A 22 -1.07 -4.47 24.50
N ASP A 23 -2.24 -3.88 24.63
CA ASP A 23 -3.52 -4.55 24.44
C ASP A 23 -3.87 -4.62 22.94
N PHE A 24 -3.78 -3.49 22.23
CA PHE A 24 -3.95 -3.39 20.78
C PHE A 24 -2.97 -2.38 20.16
N ILE A 25 -2.82 -2.44 18.83
CA ILE A 25 -1.88 -1.61 18.08
C ILE A 25 -2.61 -0.93 16.93
N ALA A 26 -2.60 0.40 16.90
CA ALA A 26 -3.10 1.19 15.77
C ALA A 26 -1.98 1.51 14.78
N LEU A 27 -2.31 1.57 13.48
CA LEU A 27 -1.38 1.86 12.39
C LEU A 27 -2.03 2.71 11.29
N ASP A 28 -1.17 3.42 10.57
CA ASP A 28 -1.46 4.35 9.47
C ASP A 28 -0.17 4.48 8.61
N THR A 29 -0.25 4.85 7.32
CA THR A 29 0.94 4.93 6.46
C THR A 29 0.92 6.11 5.48
N GLU A 30 2.08 6.78 5.31
CA GLU A 30 2.26 7.78 4.25
C GLU A 30 2.87 7.14 3.00
N LEU A 31 2.26 7.44 1.85
CA LEU A 31 2.44 6.70 0.61
C LEU A 31 2.96 7.57 -0.55
N THR A 32 3.82 7.01 -1.40
CA THR A 32 4.28 7.72 -2.62
C THR A 32 3.15 7.95 -3.64
N GLY A 33 2.03 7.23 -3.54
CA GLY A 33 0.83 7.37 -4.36
C GLY A 33 -0.26 6.36 -3.97
N LEU A 34 -1.46 6.52 -4.52
CA LEU A 34 -2.66 5.75 -4.12
C LEU A 34 -3.26 4.87 -5.22
N SER A 35 -3.05 5.22 -6.49
CA SER A 35 -3.66 4.54 -7.65
C SER A 35 -3.08 5.07 -8.96
N GLU A 36 -2.98 4.24 -9.99
CA GLU A 36 -2.76 4.72 -11.36
C GLU A 36 -4.03 5.38 -11.93
N HIS A 37 -3.87 6.33 -12.86
CA HIS A 37 -5.01 7.08 -13.42
C HIS A 37 -5.96 6.25 -14.31
N ILE A 38 -5.51 5.07 -14.76
CA ILE A 38 -6.21 4.17 -15.69
C ILE A 38 -7.21 3.30 -14.91
N GLU A 39 -6.74 2.57 -13.89
CA GLU A 39 -7.54 1.62 -13.11
C GLU A 39 -8.33 2.29 -11.99
N ARG A 40 -9.41 2.99 -12.37
CA ARG A 40 -10.29 3.61 -11.38
C ARG A 40 -11.15 2.58 -10.65
N ILE A 41 -11.20 2.72 -9.32
CA ILE A 41 -12.19 2.08 -8.46
C ILE A 41 -13.61 2.47 -8.92
N LYS A 42 -14.50 1.47 -9.01
CA LYS A 42 -15.91 1.61 -9.36
C LYS A 42 -16.77 1.09 -8.20
N SER A 43 -18.00 1.60 -8.06
CA SER A 43 -18.87 1.24 -6.93
C SER A 43 -19.30 -0.22 -6.94
N PHE A 44 -19.54 -0.76 -8.14
CA PHE A 44 -19.92 -2.15 -8.37
C PHE A 44 -18.72 -3.10 -8.47
N ASP A 45 -17.48 -2.64 -8.24
CA ASP A 45 -16.35 -3.57 -8.14
C ASP A 45 -16.67 -4.58 -7.02
N ASP A 46 -16.69 -5.85 -7.37
CA ASP A 46 -16.74 -6.95 -6.40
C ASP A 46 -15.46 -6.97 -5.55
N PRO A 47 -15.46 -7.69 -4.41
CA PRO A 47 -14.31 -7.81 -3.52
C PRO A 47 -13.01 -8.19 -4.24
N HIS A 48 -13.05 -9.12 -5.21
CA HIS A 48 -11.88 -9.60 -5.93
C HIS A 48 -11.39 -8.55 -6.94
N SER A 49 -12.26 -7.99 -7.78
CA SER A 49 -11.93 -6.88 -8.69
C SER A 49 -11.42 -5.65 -7.95
N ARG A 50 -11.90 -5.41 -6.73
CA ARG A 50 -11.39 -4.36 -5.85
C ARG A 50 -9.99 -4.68 -5.36
N TYR A 51 -9.76 -5.91 -4.88
CA TYR A 51 -8.46 -6.39 -4.44
C TYR A 51 -7.41 -6.26 -5.54
N LEU A 52 -7.70 -6.70 -6.78
CA LEU A 52 -6.76 -6.63 -7.91
C LEU A 52 -6.24 -5.20 -8.16
N LYS A 53 -7.13 -4.20 -8.11
CA LYS A 53 -6.74 -2.78 -8.28
C LYS A 53 -5.91 -2.25 -7.11
N VAL A 54 -6.23 -2.65 -5.87
CA VAL A 54 -5.43 -2.28 -4.69
C VAL A 54 -4.06 -2.93 -4.76
N ARG A 55 -3.98 -4.22 -5.11
CA ARG A 55 -2.74 -4.97 -5.40
C ARG A 55 -1.92 -4.28 -6.48
N ALA A 56 -2.54 -3.84 -7.58
CA ALA A 56 -1.85 -3.12 -8.66
C ALA A 56 -1.30 -1.74 -8.26
N ALA A 57 -1.87 -1.08 -7.25
CA ALA A 57 -1.28 0.11 -6.63
C ALA A 57 -0.18 -0.26 -5.62
N ALA A 58 -0.43 -1.26 -4.79
CA ALA A 58 0.47 -1.70 -3.71
C ALA A 58 1.81 -2.26 -4.21
N THR A 59 1.86 -2.81 -5.42
CA THR A 59 3.10 -3.28 -6.08
C THR A 59 3.89 -2.17 -6.80
N LYS A 60 3.42 -0.92 -6.76
CA LYS A 60 4.02 0.19 -7.53
C LYS A 60 4.35 1.41 -6.67
N PHE A 61 3.53 1.72 -5.68
CA PHE A 61 3.77 2.80 -4.72
C PHE A 61 4.33 2.22 -3.40
N LEU A 62 5.12 3.00 -2.67
CA LEU A 62 5.75 2.58 -1.41
C LEU A 62 5.11 3.26 -0.21
N ILE A 63 5.09 2.54 0.91
CA ILE A 63 5.10 3.12 2.26
C ILE A 63 6.47 3.76 2.48
N ILE A 64 6.47 5.07 2.76
CA ILE A 64 7.67 5.87 3.03
C ILE A 64 7.74 6.38 4.47
N GLN A 65 6.59 6.43 5.15
CA GLN A 65 6.53 6.53 6.61
C GLN A 65 5.47 5.57 7.14
N PHE A 66 5.81 4.82 8.19
CA PHE A 66 4.91 3.90 8.87
C PHE A 66 4.61 4.43 10.28
N GLY A 67 3.33 4.60 10.58
CA GLY A 67 2.81 4.96 11.89
C GLY A 67 2.44 3.72 12.69
N LEU A 68 2.83 3.69 13.96
CA LEU A 68 2.50 2.61 14.89
C LEU A 68 2.22 3.23 16.25
N CYS A 69 1.02 3.07 16.80
CA CYS A 69 0.70 3.50 18.15
C CYS A 69 0.18 2.31 18.95
N THR A 70 0.93 1.90 19.98
CA THR A 70 0.48 0.84 20.90
C THR A 70 -0.36 1.45 22.01
N PHE A 71 -1.41 0.73 22.43
CA PHE A 71 -2.33 1.15 23.49
C PHE A 71 -2.37 0.07 24.57
N THR A 72 -2.31 0.48 25.84
CA THR A 72 -2.39 -0.41 27.01
C THR A 72 -3.40 0.16 28.01
N TYR A 73 -4.32 -0.66 28.51
CA TYR A 73 -5.39 -0.25 29.43
C TYR A 73 -4.97 -0.44 30.89
N ASN A 74 -4.85 0.66 31.62
CA ASN A 74 -4.73 0.63 33.08
C ASN A 74 -6.13 0.59 33.71
N LYS A 75 -6.52 -0.58 34.23
CA LYS A 75 -7.78 -0.79 34.95
C LYS A 75 -7.89 0.05 36.23
N ASP A 76 -6.79 0.23 36.96
CA ASP A 76 -6.79 0.94 38.26
C ASP A 76 -7.00 2.46 38.12
N GLU A 77 -6.63 3.03 36.97
CA GLU A 77 -6.73 4.47 36.66
C GLU A 77 -7.85 4.79 35.64
N ASP A 78 -8.56 3.78 35.16
CA ASP A 78 -9.47 3.81 34.00
C ASP A 78 -8.93 4.66 32.85
N THR A 79 -7.75 4.26 32.35
CA THR A 79 -6.96 5.06 31.40
C THR A 79 -6.21 4.16 30.41
N PHE A 80 -6.38 4.40 29.11
CA PHE A 80 -5.49 3.90 28.07
C PHE A 80 -4.24 4.76 27.95
N VAL A 81 -3.07 4.15 28.02
CA VAL A 81 -1.77 4.77 27.75
C VAL A 81 -1.34 4.45 26.33
N ALA A 82 -0.95 5.48 25.57
CA ALA A 82 -0.64 5.42 24.15
C ALA A 82 0.85 5.75 23.87
N CYS A 83 1.50 4.88 23.09
CA CYS A 83 2.91 4.97 22.74
C CYS A 83 3.09 5.02 21.19
N PRO A 84 3.03 6.22 20.58
CA PRO A 84 3.16 6.38 19.13
C PRO A 84 4.61 6.47 18.64
N PHE A 85 4.92 5.72 17.59
CA PHE A 85 6.18 5.67 16.87
C PHE A 85 5.95 6.08 15.41
N ASN A 86 6.95 6.73 14.82
CA ASN A 86 6.90 7.13 13.42
C ASN A 86 8.21 6.77 12.72
N PHE A 87 8.13 5.82 11.79
CA PHE A 87 9.28 5.16 11.16
C PHE A 87 9.49 5.67 9.74
N TYR A 88 10.65 6.25 9.42
CA TYR A 88 11.00 6.58 8.04
C TYR A 88 11.60 5.36 7.32
N ILE A 89 11.10 5.05 6.13
CA ILE A 89 11.41 3.80 5.40
C ILE A 89 11.77 4.15 3.96
N PHE A 90 12.94 3.71 3.48
CA PHE A 90 13.38 4.03 2.13
C PHE A 90 14.27 2.89 1.58
N PRO A 91 14.11 2.49 0.30
CA PRO A 91 14.88 1.39 -0.29
C PRO A 91 16.34 1.77 -0.64
N ALA A 92 17.06 2.36 0.32
CA ALA A 92 18.47 2.66 0.21
C ALA A 92 19.28 1.35 0.34
N ASN A 93 19.50 0.66 -0.79
CA ASN A 93 20.33 -0.54 -0.82
C ASN A 93 21.74 -0.23 -0.29
N THR A 94 22.11 -0.90 0.80
CA THR A 94 23.39 -0.70 1.49
C THR A 94 24.56 -1.40 0.80
N ASP A 95 24.33 -2.50 0.08
CA ASP A 95 25.40 -3.26 -0.55
C ASP A 95 25.37 -3.13 -2.09
N LYS A 96 26.34 -2.36 -2.59
CA LYS A 96 26.57 -2.11 -4.02
C LYS A 96 26.91 -3.38 -4.82
N ARG A 97 27.12 -4.54 -4.17
CA ARG A 97 27.43 -5.82 -4.80
C ARG A 97 26.18 -6.62 -5.17
N ASP A 98 25.06 -6.41 -4.48
CA ASP A 98 23.85 -7.23 -4.65
C ASP A 98 23.00 -6.83 -5.87
N ASN A 99 23.22 -5.63 -6.41
CA ASN A 99 22.59 -5.11 -7.62
C ASN A 99 21.03 -5.20 -7.60
N ASN A 100 20.46 -5.13 -6.40
CA ASN A 100 19.02 -5.15 -6.14
C ASN A 100 18.53 -3.70 -5.96
N ASP A 101 18.28 -3.03 -7.08
CA ASP A 101 17.78 -1.65 -7.11
C ASP A 101 16.25 -1.67 -7.20
N ILE A 102 15.57 -0.91 -6.32
CA ILE A 102 14.10 -0.94 -6.21
C ILE A 102 13.56 0.32 -6.89
N CYS A 103 13.14 0.17 -8.14
CA CYS A 103 12.38 1.19 -8.86
C CYS A 103 10.93 1.22 -8.37
N PHE A 104 10.44 2.40 -8.00
CA PHE A 104 9.07 2.62 -7.54
C PHE A 104 8.43 3.85 -8.20
N MET A 105 7.10 3.92 -8.16
CA MET A 105 6.32 5.03 -8.70
C MET A 105 6.00 6.07 -7.62
N CYS A 106 5.81 7.32 -8.08
CA CYS A 106 5.38 8.44 -7.27
C CYS A 106 4.23 9.20 -7.96
N SER A 107 3.19 9.52 -7.22
CA SER A 107 2.17 10.48 -7.66
C SER A 107 2.59 11.90 -7.29
N GLY A 108 2.71 12.78 -8.29
CA GLY A 108 3.06 14.18 -8.06
C GLY A 108 2.06 14.93 -7.16
N SER A 109 0.79 14.50 -7.11
CA SER A 109 -0.20 15.08 -6.18
C SER A 109 0.02 14.61 -4.73
N SER A 110 0.40 13.34 -4.53
CA SER A 110 0.67 12.78 -3.20
C SER A 110 1.93 13.40 -2.60
N LEU A 111 3.04 13.47 -3.35
CA LEU A 111 4.26 14.12 -2.86
C LEU A 111 4.05 15.61 -2.53
N HIS A 112 3.24 16.33 -3.34
CA HIS A 112 2.91 17.74 -3.10
C HIS A 112 1.93 17.94 -1.93
N PHE A 113 1.12 16.93 -1.60
CA PHE A 113 0.28 16.92 -0.39
C PHE A 113 1.15 16.72 0.85
N LEU A 114 1.95 15.66 0.89
CA LEU A 114 2.89 15.35 1.99
C LEU A 114 3.83 16.53 2.29
N MET A 115 4.37 17.18 1.26
CA MET A 115 5.20 18.38 1.41
C MET A 115 4.48 19.52 2.14
N LYS A 116 3.17 19.71 1.90
CA LYS A 116 2.36 20.71 2.61
C LYS A 116 2.05 20.32 4.06
N CYS A 117 1.99 19.03 4.36
CA CYS A 117 1.92 18.50 5.73
C CYS A 117 3.28 18.53 6.45
N GLY A 118 4.34 19.06 5.82
CA GLY A 118 5.66 19.20 6.43
C GLY A 118 6.55 17.96 6.32
N PHE A 119 6.21 17.01 5.44
CA PHE A 119 6.98 15.77 5.27
C PHE A 119 8.40 16.04 4.75
N ASP A 120 9.41 15.58 5.50
CA ASP A 120 10.82 15.76 5.16
C ASP A 120 11.35 14.63 4.25
N PHE A 121 11.29 14.89 2.94
CA PHE A 121 11.85 14.00 1.91
C PHE A 121 13.38 13.88 1.94
N ASN A 122 14.10 14.86 2.51
CA ASN A 122 15.56 14.75 2.65
C ASN A 122 15.91 13.78 3.78
N LYS A 123 15.18 13.84 4.91
CA LYS A 123 15.27 12.86 6.00
C LYS A 123 14.86 11.47 5.53
N LEU A 124 13.80 11.34 4.74
CA LEU A 124 13.42 10.05 4.12
C LEU A 124 14.58 9.40 3.37
N ILE A 125 15.21 10.11 2.43
CA ILE A 125 16.28 9.55 1.58
C ILE A 125 17.58 9.32 2.37
N SER A 126 17.91 10.21 3.31
CA SER A 126 19.19 10.17 4.04
C SER A 126 19.19 9.35 5.33
N GLN A 127 18.02 9.13 5.95
CA GLN A 127 17.85 8.48 7.25
C GLN A 127 16.73 7.42 7.27
N GLY A 128 16.03 7.19 6.15
CA GLY A 128 15.07 6.10 6.01
C GLY A 128 15.75 4.74 6.18
N MET A 129 15.04 3.81 6.84
CA MET A 129 15.52 2.46 7.05
C MET A 129 15.35 1.62 5.78
N PRO A 130 16.36 0.83 5.39
CA PRO A 130 16.20 -0.19 4.37
C PRO A 130 15.26 -1.30 4.83
N TYR A 131 14.71 -2.02 3.86
CA TYR A 131 13.82 -3.15 4.08
C TYR A 131 14.06 -4.23 3.01
N MET A 132 13.64 -5.46 3.30
CA MET A 132 13.63 -6.56 2.35
C MET A 132 12.54 -7.57 2.76
N ASN A 133 11.62 -7.89 1.85
CA ASN A 133 10.62 -8.93 2.07
C ASN A 133 11.24 -10.34 1.93
N HIS A 134 10.55 -11.40 2.37
CA HIS A 134 11.09 -12.76 2.33
C HIS A 134 11.30 -13.28 0.90
N THR A 135 10.48 -12.85 -0.06
CA THR A 135 10.58 -13.29 -1.45
C THR A 135 11.81 -12.71 -2.16
N ASP A 136 12.14 -11.45 -1.90
CA ASP A 136 13.33 -10.78 -2.43
C ASP A 136 14.62 -11.23 -1.73
N GLU A 137 14.54 -11.54 -0.43
CA GLU A 137 15.63 -12.19 0.30
C GLU A 137 15.96 -13.58 -0.30
N ALA A 138 14.94 -14.39 -0.60
CA ALA A 138 15.12 -15.67 -1.30
C ALA A 138 15.70 -15.50 -2.72
N LYS A 139 15.16 -14.56 -3.52
CA LYS A 139 15.70 -14.21 -4.85
C LYS A 139 17.18 -13.78 -4.76
N LEU A 140 17.56 -13.03 -3.72
CA LEU A 140 18.93 -12.56 -3.52
C LEU A 140 19.88 -13.69 -3.10
N LEU A 141 19.46 -14.55 -2.16
CA LEU A 141 20.24 -15.71 -1.71
C LEU A 141 20.52 -16.68 -2.87
N GLN A 142 19.52 -16.93 -3.73
CA GLN A 142 19.69 -17.74 -4.93
C GLN A 142 20.71 -17.12 -5.90
N ARG A 143 20.57 -15.83 -6.24
CA ARG A 143 21.54 -15.11 -7.10
C ARG A 143 22.97 -15.16 -6.55
N ARG A 144 23.14 -15.04 -5.23
CA ARG A 144 24.44 -15.13 -4.56
C ARG A 144 25.04 -16.54 -4.68
N ALA A 145 24.23 -17.60 -4.58
CA ALA A 145 24.66 -18.98 -4.81
C ALA A 145 25.08 -19.22 -6.28
N ASP A 146 24.27 -18.80 -7.26
CA ASP A 146 24.59 -18.89 -8.69
C ASP A 146 25.93 -18.22 -9.03
N VAL A 147 26.17 -17.03 -8.44
CA VAL A 147 27.40 -16.25 -8.63
C VAL A 147 28.61 -16.88 -7.94
N ALA A 148 28.42 -17.60 -6.83
CA ALA A 148 29.48 -18.36 -6.17
C ALA A 148 29.89 -19.59 -6.99
N GLN A 149 28.92 -20.37 -7.49
CA GLN A 149 29.16 -21.54 -8.34
C GLN A 149 29.92 -21.17 -9.63
N ARG A 150 29.48 -20.11 -10.32
CA ARG A 150 30.19 -19.59 -11.51
C ARG A 150 31.62 -19.08 -11.22
N GLN A 151 31.99 -18.86 -9.95
CA GLN A 151 33.36 -18.51 -9.55
C GLN A 151 34.21 -19.73 -9.23
N THR A 152 33.63 -20.87 -8.80
CA THR A 152 34.37 -22.12 -8.60
C THR A 152 34.70 -22.84 -9.90
N ASP A 153 33.86 -22.71 -10.93
CA ASP A 153 33.99 -23.42 -12.22
C ASP A 153 35.15 -22.92 -13.11
N SER A 154 35.99 -22.01 -12.61
CA SER A 154 37.17 -21.50 -13.31
C SER A 154 38.41 -21.52 -12.38
N PRO A 155 38.97 -22.71 -12.09
CA PRO A 155 40.25 -22.81 -11.40
C PRO A 155 41.35 -22.08 -12.19
N PRO A 156 42.30 -21.41 -11.52
CA PRO A 156 43.42 -20.77 -12.20
C PRO A 156 44.33 -21.82 -12.86
N ASP A 157 44.85 -21.50 -14.05
CA ASP A 157 45.93 -22.26 -14.67
C ASP A 157 47.19 -22.26 -13.78
N ASP A 158 48.02 -23.30 -13.93
CA ASP A 158 49.21 -23.51 -13.08
C ASP A 158 50.20 -22.33 -13.14
N GLU A 159 50.32 -21.64 -14.28
CA GLU A 159 51.21 -20.49 -14.44
C GLU A 159 50.69 -19.27 -13.66
N THR A 160 49.38 -18.98 -13.76
CA THR A 160 48.70 -17.97 -12.96
C THR A 160 48.74 -18.29 -11.47
N LYS A 161 48.62 -19.57 -11.09
CA LYS A 161 48.74 -20.01 -9.69
C LYS A 161 50.14 -19.75 -9.13
N VAL A 162 51.19 -20.20 -9.82
CA VAL A 162 52.60 -19.93 -9.45
C VAL A 162 52.89 -18.42 -9.36
N PHE A 163 52.28 -17.62 -10.24
CA PHE A 163 52.37 -16.16 -10.18
C PHE A 163 51.71 -15.58 -8.91
N VAL A 164 50.51 -16.07 -8.53
CA VAL A 164 49.80 -15.62 -7.32
C VAL A 164 50.55 -16.05 -6.05
N ASP A 165 51.01 -17.29 -5.96
CA ASP A 165 51.80 -17.79 -4.81
C ASP A 165 53.08 -16.94 -4.60
N LYS A 166 53.77 -16.61 -5.69
CA LYS A 166 54.94 -15.71 -5.65
C LYS A 166 54.58 -14.29 -5.23
N ALA A 167 53.40 -13.79 -5.62
CA ALA A 167 52.92 -12.48 -5.18
C ALA A 167 52.61 -12.47 -3.67
N ILE A 168 51.96 -13.51 -3.15
CA ILE A 168 51.67 -13.68 -1.71
C ILE A 168 52.97 -13.69 -0.89
N ALA A 169 53.94 -14.53 -1.26
CA ALA A 169 55.23 -14.58 -0.57
C ALA A 169 56.00 -13.24 -0.61
N SER A 170 55.78 -12.42 -1.65
CA SER A 170 56.33 -11.06 -1.73
C SER A 170 55.63 -10.08 -0.78
N ILE A 171 54.34 -10.26 -0.51
CA ILE A 171 53.56 -9.47 0.47
C ILE A 171 54.01 -9.83 1.89
N GLU A 172 54.13 -11.12 2.20
CA GLU A 172 54.56 -11.62 3.51
C GLU A 172 55.95 -11.08 3.88
N ALA A 173 56.95 -11.27 3.01
CA ALA A 173 58.31 -10.75 3.23
C ALA A 173 58.37 -9.21 3.31
N TRP A 174 57.45 -8.51 2.64
CA TRP A 174 57.34 -7.06 2.74
C TRP A 174 56.67 -6.61 4.03
N LEU A 175 55.69 -7.34 4.58
CA LEU A 175 55.02 -7.00 5.84
C LEU A 175 56.00 -6.96 7.03
N ASP A 176 56.99 -7.85 7.05
CA ASP A 176 58.09 -7.83 8.04
C ASP A 176 59.15 -6.73 7.80
N SER A 177 59.20 -6.15 6.59
CA SER A 177 60.20 -5.12 6.22
C SER A 177 59.92 -3.74 6.83
N HIS A 178 60.88 -2.82 6.72
CA HIS A 178 60.69 -1.40 7.07
C HIS A 178 60.13 -0.54 5.91
N GLU A 179 59.85 -1.13 4.74
CA GLU A 179 59.27 -0.39 3.62
C GLU A 179 57.78 -0.09 3.85
N LYS A 180 57.33 1.13 3.54
CA LYS A 180 55.93 1.56 3.75
C LYS A 180 54.97 1.04 2.68
N GLN A 181 55.47 0.82 1.45
CA GLN A 181 54.66 0.48 0.29
C GLN A 181 55.32 -0.66 -0.52
N LEU A 182 54.51 -1.48 -1.19
CA LEU A 182 54.96 -2.49 -2.16
C LEU A 182 54.22 -2.31 -3.49
N LYS A 183 54.91 -2.56 -4.61
CA LYS A 183 54.33 -2.53 -5.95
C LYS A 183 54.42 -3.90 -6.62
N ILE A 184 53.27 -4.51 -6.88
CA ILE A 184 53.18 -5.79 -7.60
C ILE A 184 52.77 -5.51 -9.05
N SER A 185 53.60 -5.91 -10.01
CA SER A 185 53.26 -5.80 -11.44
C SER A 185 52.24 -6.87 -11.80
N THR A 186 51.10 -6.47 -12.37
CA THR A 186 49.98 -7.38 -12.74
C THR A 186 49.56 -7.08 -14.18
N PRO A 187 50.20 -7.70 -15.19
CA PRO A 187 49.91 -7.42 -16.59
C PRO A 187 48.51 -7.87 -17.02
N HIS A 188 47.95 -8.92 -16.40
CA HIS A 188 46.62 -9.45 -16.70
C HIS A 188 45.59 -9.16 -15.60
N ILE A 189 44.31 -9.01 -15.99
CA ILE A 189 43.19 -8.77 -15.07
C ILE A 189 42.90 -10.00 -14.18
N SER A 190 43.06 -11.22 -14.70
CA SER A 190 42.93 -12.47 -13.94
C SER A 190 43.88 -12.53 -12.73
N GLN A 191 45.18 -12.33 -12.99
CA GLN A 191 46.23 -12.23 -11.98
C GLN A 191 45.93 -11.16 -10.92
N LYS A 192 45.48 -9.97 -11.34
CA LYS A 192 45.06 -8.90 -10.42
C LYS A 192 43.87 -9.33 -9.56
N ARG A 193 42.84 -9.96 -10.15
CA ARG A 193 41.63 -10.43 -9.42
C ARG A 193 42.01 -11.39 -8.30
N LEU A 194 42.86 -12.37 -8.60
CA LEU A 194 43.28 -13.41 -7.66
C LEU A 194 44.15 -12.84 -6.52
N ILE A 195 45.07 -11.92 -6.80
CA ILE A 195 45.83 -11.24 -5.72
C ILE A 195 44.90 -10.41 -4.83
N PHE A 196 43.91 -9.71 -5.38
CA PHE A 196 42.91 -9.01 -4.55
C PHE A 196 42.02 -9.95 -3.73
N GLN A 197 41.74 -11.15 -4.22
CA GLN A 197 41.02 -12.20 -3.48
C GLN A 197 41.85 -12.70 -2.29
N GLU A 198 43.12 -13.02 -2.52
CA GLU A 198 44.04 -13.50 -1.48
C GLU A 198 44.40 -12.42 -0.45
N ILE A 199 44.48 -11.15 -0.87
CA ILE A 199 44.60 -10.01 0.06
C ILE A 199 43.40 -9.91 1.00
N ARG A 200 42.17 -10.12 0.51
CA ARG A 200 40.97 -10.13 1.37
C ARG A 200 40.96 -11.34 2.31
N ALA A 201 41.44 -12.50 1.85
CA ALA A 201 41.45 -13.73 2.64
C ALA A 201 42.51 -13.77 3.74
N ARG A 202 43.75 -13.30 3.45
CA ARG A 202 44.91 -13.47 4.34
C ARG A 202 45.43 -12.17 4.97
N PHE A 203 45.22 -11.02 4.32
CA PHE A 203 45.85 -9.74 4.69
C PHE A 203 44.85 -8.62 5.02
N SER A 204 43.57 -8.96 5.25
CA SER A 204 42.59 -7.98 5.70
C SER A 204 43.00 -7.35 7.03
N GLY A 205 42.75 -6.05 7.19
CA GLY A 205 43.12 -5.27 8.37
C GLY A 205 44.62 -4.94 8.51
N LEU A 206 45.51 -5.59 7.74
CA LEU A 206 46.96 -5.36 7.81
C LEU A 206 47.45 -4.29 6.81
N LEU A 207 46.89 -4.29 5.60
CA LEU A 207 47.31 -3.42 4.50
C LEU A 207 46.12 -2.80 3.74
N SER A 208 46.38 -1.68 3.07
CA SER A 208 45.54 -1.15 2.00
C SER A 208 46.05 -1.65 0.65
N ALA A 209 45.16 -1.77 -0.34
CA ALA A 209 45.50 -2.24 -1.68
C ALA A 209 44.77 -1.43 -2.75
N GLU A 210 45.52 -0.72 -3.59
CA GLU A 210 45.00 0.15 -4.64
C GLU A 210 45.30 -0.41 -6.04
N SER A 211 44.29 -0.38 -6.91
CA SER A 211 44.41 -0.84 -8.30
C SER A 211 44.93 0.29 -9.20
N LYS A 212 46.16 0.16 -9.71
CA LYS A 212 46.73 1.06 -10.71
C LYS A 212 46.84 0.38 -12.10
N PRO A 213 47.03 1.12 -13.21
CA PRO A 213 47.27 0.51 -14.53
C PRO A 213 48.43 -0.49 -14.49
N LYS A 214 48.17 -1.74 -14.92
CA LYS A 214 49.10 -2.88 -14.94
C LYS A 214 49.81 -3.22 -13.60
N CYS A 215 49.33 -2.74 -12.45
CA CYS A 215 49.92 -3.07 -11.14
C CYS A 215 48.94 -2.92 -9.97
N ILE A 216 49.34 -3.43 -8.81
CA ILE A 216 48.71 -3.19 -7.51
C ILE A 216 49.73 -2.43 -6.64
N MET A 217 49.29 -1.36 -5.98
CA MET A 217 50.05 -0.68 -4.93
C MET A 217 49.50 -1.13 -3.58
N LEU A 218 50.38 -1.50 -2.66
CA LEU A 218 50.04 -1.89 -1.29
C LEU A 218 50.69 -0.92 -0.31
N GLU A 219 50.01 -0.59 0.78
CA GLU A 219 50.55 0.26 1.85
C GLU A 219 50.16 -0.29 3.23
N LYS A 220 51.07 -0.20 4.21
CA LYS A 220 50.82 -0.70 5.57
C LYS A 220 49.89 0.24 6.32
N LEU A 221 48.83 -0.28 6.92
CA LEU A 221 47.89 0.53 7.70
C LEU A 221 48.54 0.97 9.02
N SER A 222 48.45 2.25 9.36
CA SER A 222 48.75 2.74 10.71
C SER A 222 47.67 2.28 11.69
N ASP A 223 47.95 2.27 12.99
CA ASP A 223 46.98 1.81 13.99
C ASP A 223 45.72 2.70 14.05
N GLU A 224 45.88 4.02 13.86
CA GLU A 224 44.76 4.96 13.66
C GLU A 224 43.92 4.62 12.42
N GLN A 225 44.55 4.20 11.32
CA GLN A 225 43.83 3.75 10.12
C GLN A 225 43.13 2.41 10.34
N LYS A 226 43.69 1.49 11.15
CA LYS A 226 43.04 0.23 11.53
C LYS A 226 41.83 0.48 12.43
N GLU A 227 41.97 1.32 13.45
CA GLU A 227 40.85 1.69 14.35
C GLU A 227 39.74 2.42 13.60
N LYS A 228 40.07 3.32 12.68
CA LYS A 228 39.07 3.95 11.81
C LYS A 228 38.41 2.89 10.92
N LYS A 229 39.19 2.08 10.20
CA LYS A 229 38.66 1.06 9.29
C LYS A 229 37.74 0.07 10.02
N SER A 230 38.15 -0.45 11.17
CA SER A 230 37.35 -1.39 11.97
C SER A 230 36.04 -0.77 12.48
N ARG A 231 36.04 0.54 12.75
CA ARG A 231 34.84 1.30 13.16
C ARG A 231 33.91 1.55 11.98
N ASP A 232 34.47 1.90 10.81
CA ASP A 232 33.73 2.07 9.57
C ASP A 232 33.10 0.73 9.13
N GLU A 233 33.85 -0.39 9.18
CA GLU A 233 33.37 -1.75 8.90
C GLU A 233 32.30 -2.22 9.91
N ALA A 234 32.45 -1.90 11.20
CA ALA A 234 31.43 -2.21 12.20
C ALA A 234 30.14 -1.38 12.01
N ALA A 235 30.26 -0.11 11.62
CA ALA A 235 29.12 0.73 11.29
C ALA A 235 28.43 0.28 9.99
N GLU A 236 29.18 -0.16 8.98
CA GLU A 236 28.65 -0.74 7.74
C GLU A 236 27.89 -2.06 8.01
N ALA A 237 28.46 -2.96 8.83
CA ALA A 237 27.79 -4.19 9.25
C ALA A 237 26.52 -3.91 10.07
N LEU A 238 26.56 -2.97 11.01
CA LEU A 238 25.40 -2.56 11.80
C LEU A 238 24.31 -1.94 10.92
N ALA A 239 24.68 -1.14 9.92
CA ALA A 239 23.76 -0.54 8.95
C ALA A 239 23.17 -1.54 7.95
N ALA A 240 23.90 -2.62 7.62
CA ALA A 240 23.44 -3.73 6.79
C ALA A 240 22.55 -4.72 7.56
N SER A 241 22.62 -4.76 8.89
CA SER A 241 21.73 -5.56 9.75
C SER A 241 20.33 -4.94 9.94
N ILE A 242 20.11 -3.71 9.49
CA ILE A 242 18.79 -3.05 9.58
C ILE A 242 17.90 -3.59 8.46
N ASN A 243 16.76 -4.15 8.84
CA ASN A 243 15.64 -4.44 7.95
C ASN A 243 14.35 -4.05 8.68
N PHE A 244 13.57 -3.11 8.13
CA PHE A 244 12.30 -2.70 8.77
C PHE A 244 11.31 -3.87 8.95
N ARG A 245 11.44 -4.95 8.17
CA ARG A 245 10.64 -6.19 8.34
C ARG A 245 10.65 -6.72 9.78
N VAL A 246 11.72 -6.52 10.55
CA VAL A 246 11.79 -6.91 11.98
C VAL A 246 10.63 -6.31 12.80
N ILE A 247 10.15 -5.11 12.47
CA ILE A 247 8.99 -4.51 13.14
C ILE A 247 7.68 -5.23 12.74
N ILE A 248 7.56 -5.66 11.49
CA ILE A 248 6.41 -6.45 11.01
C ILE A 248 6.45 -7.87 11.59
N GLU A 249 7.61 -8.49 11.68
CA GLU A 249 7.84 -9.75 12.39
C GLU A 249 7.41 -9.66 13.87
N LEU A 250 7.75 -8.55 14.56
CA LEU A 250 7.28 -8.29 15.93
C LEU A 250 5.75 -8.13 16.00
N LEU A 251 5.11 -7.42 15.06
CA LEU A 251 3.65 -7.31 15.01
C LEU A 251 2.99 -8.69 14.83
N VAL A 252 3.45 -9.49 13.86
CA VAL A 252 2.93 -10.84 13.59
C VAL A 252 3.16 -11.79 14.77
N GLN A 253 4.29 -11.71 15.46
CA GLN A 253 4.57 -12.50 16.67
C GLN A 253 3.76 -12.05 17.89
N SER A 254 3.40 -10.77 17.98
CA SER A 254 2.69 -10.22 19.15
C SER A 254 1.24 -10.69 19.26
N LYS A 255 0.62 -11.06 18.13
CA LYS A 255 -0.80 -11.43 17.98
C LYS A 255 -1.79 -10.47 18.65
N LYS A 256 -1.42 -9.19 18.74
CA LYS A 256 -2.30 -8.11 19.19
C LYS A 256 -3.27 -7.69 18.07
N PRO A 257 -4.52 -7.33 18.39
CA PRO A 257 -5.44 -6.75 17.42
C PRO A 257 -4.84 -5.50 16.75
N LEU A 258 -4.91 -5.48 15.41
CA LEU A 258 -4.45 -4.37 14.59
C LEU A 258 -5.62 -3.44 14.26
N VAL A 259 -5.46 -2.14 14.52
CA VAL A 259 -6.49 -1.12 14.28
C VAL A 259 -6.03 -0.16 13.19
N GLY A 260 -6.87 0.09 12.20
CA GLY A 260 -6.57 1.02 11.10
C GLY A 260 -7.78 1.86 10.72
N HIS A 261 -7.60 2.71 9.71
CA HIS A 261 -8.69 3.48 9.10
C HIS A 261 -8.63 3.35 7.58
N ASN A 262 -9.63 2.71 6.96
CA ASN A 262 -9.63 2.40 5.52
C ASN A 262 -8.43 1.53 5.08
N CYS A 263 -7.88 0.73 5.98
CA CYS A 263 -6.53 0.16 5.91
C CYS A 263 -6.29 -0.95 4.86
N LEU A 264 -7.19 -1.13 3.90
CA LEU A 264 -7.07 -2.14 2.83
C LEU A 264 -5.82 -1.94 1.96
N LEU A 265 -5.46 -0.68 1.65
CA LEU A 265 -4.26 -0.37 0.87
C LEU A 265 -2.99 -0.57 1.73
N ASP A 266 -3.01 -0.08 2.96
CA ASP A 266 -1.95 -0.21 3.95
C ASP A 266 -1.59 -1.69 4.18
N ILE A 267 -2.57 -2.55 4.47
CA ILE A 267 -2.34 -4.00 4.66
C ILE A 267 -1.79 -4.66 3.38
N CYS A 268 -2.26 -4.27 2.19
CA CYS A 268 -1.69 -4.76 0.94
C CYS A 268 -0.21 -4.35 0.78
N GLN A 269 0.15 -3.11 1.11
CA GLN A 269 1.53 -2.63 1.01
C GLN A 269 2.43 -3.17 2.12
N ILE A 270 1.92 -3.37 3.34
CA ILE A 270 2.64 -4.03 4.44
C ILE A 270 3.05 -5.45 4.04
N VAL A 271 2.10 -6.22 3.50
CA VAL A 271 2.37 -7.56 2.98
C VAL A 271 3.39 -7.49 1.85
N HIS A 272 3.17 -6.65 0.82
CA HIS A 272 4.07 -6.62 -0.33
C HIS A 272 5.50 -6.15 -0.01
N GLN A 273 5.61 -5.00 0.65
CA GLN A 273 6.88 -4.31 0.83
C GLN A 273 7.74 -4.97 1.91
N PHE A 274 7.12 -5.62 2.91
CA PHE A 274 7.84 -6.15 4.07
C PHE A 274 7.71 -7.66 4.25
N TRP A 275 6.61 -8.31 3.84
CA TRP A 275 6.41 -9.74 4.07
C TRP A 275 6.74 -10.61 2.85
N GLN A 276 5.97 -10.53 1.76
CA GLN A 276 6.14 -11.33 0.54
C GLN A 276 5.38 -10.74 -0.66
N ASP A 277 5.68 -11.21 -1.87
CA ASP A 277 4.89 -10.88 -3.06
C ASP A 277 3.38 -11.20 -2.87
N LEU A 278 2.51 -10.27 -3.28
CA LEU A 278 1.06 -10.35 -3.06
C LEU A 278 0.42 -11.50 -3.88
N PRO A 279 -0.35 -12.41 -3.24
CA PRO A 279 -1.09 -13.47 -3.94
C PRO A 279 -1.97 -12.93 -5.08
N GLU A 280 -2.17 -13.73 -6.12
CA GLU A 280 -2.96 -13.28 -7.27
C GLU A 280 -4.46 -13.22 -6.98
N LYS A 281 -4.95 -14.17 -6.17
CA LYS A 281 -6.37 -14.28 -5.78
C LYS A 281 -6.62 -13.63 -4.42
N LEU A 282 -7.77 -12.98 -4.28
CA LEU A 282 -8.26 -12.46 -2.99
C LEU A 282 -8.35 -13.56 -1.91
N LYS A 283 -8.82 -14.78 -2.26
CA LYS A 283 -8.99 -15.89 -1.30
C LYS A 283 -7.68 -16.27 -0.59
N ASP A 284 -6.58 -16.27 -1.32
CA ASP A 284 -5.26 -16.61 -0.81
C ASP A 284 -4.64 -15.44 -0.02
N TRP A 285 -4.94 -14.20 -0.42
CA TRP A 285 -4.57 -13.00 0.35
C TRP A 285 -5.33 -12.88 1.68
N LYS A 286 -6.64 -13.20 1.72
CA LYS A 286 -7.44 -13.28 2.95
C LYS A 286 -6.82 -14.28 3.93
N LYS A 287 -6.57 -15.52 3.47
CA LYS A 287 -5.90 -16.59 4.22
C LYS A 287 -4.52 -16.13 4.75
N LEU A 288 -3.72 -15.45 3.92
CA LEU A 288 -2.41 -14.90 4.32
C LEU A 288 -2.55 -13.82 5.41
N VAL A 289 -3.35 -12.78 5.18
CA VAL A 289 -3.49 -11.65 6.11
C VAL A 289 -4.04 -12.09 7.46
N HIS A 290 -5.06 -12.97 7.49
CA HIS A 290 -5.62 -13.49 8.73
C HIS A 290 -4.62 -14.39 9.48
N GLY A 291 -3.80 -15.18 8.77
CA GLY A 291 -2.70 -15.95 9.39
C GLY A 291 -1.59 -15.08 10.00
N LEU A 292 -1.38 -13.87 9.46
CA LEU A 292 -0.47 -12.86 10.02
C LEU A 292 -1.11 -12.14 11.23
N PHE A 293 -2.34 -11.66 11.07
CA PHE A 293 -3.04 -10.81 12.02
C PHE A 293 -4.45 -11.37 12.32
N ASP A 294 -4.59 -12.00 13.48
CA ASP A 294 -5.80 -12.75 13.87
C ASP A 294 -7.05 -11.86 13.95
N VAL A 295 -6.86 -10.59 14.34
CA VAL A 295 -7.91 -9.57 14.43
C VAL A 295 -7.42 -8.27 13.80
N VAL A 296 -8.11 -7.80 12.74
CA VAL A 296 -7.92 -6.49 12.11
C VAL A 296 -9.21 -5.68 12.20
N ILE A 297 -9.14 -4.44 12.67
CA ILE A 297 -10.29 -3.57 12.96
C ILE A 297 -10.19 -2.30 12.12
N ASP A 298 -11.08 -2.14 11.14
CA ASP A 298 -11.18 -0.91 10.36
C ASP A 298 -12.17 0.06 11.03
N THR A 299 -11.64 1.13 11.64
CA THR A 299 -12.43 2.19 12.27
C THR A 299 -13.39 2.89 11.30
N LYS A 300 -13.07 2.90 9.99
CA LYS A 300 -13.95 3.43 8.95
C LYS A 300 -15.11 2.49 8.67
N HIS A 301 -14.91 1.18 8.73
CA HIS A 301 -16.01 0.21 8.66
C HIS A 301 -16.97 0.45 9.83
N LEU A 302 -16.45 0.45 11.07
CA LEU A 302 -17.23 0.69 12.30
C LEU A 302 -18.06 1.99 12.22
N ALA A 303 -17.44 3.11 11.85
CA ALA A 303 -18.09 4.41 11.70
C ALA A 303 -19.13 4.45 10.57
N ALA A 304 -18.92 3.71 9.48
CA ALA A 304 -19.77 3.72 8.30
C ALA A 304 -20.92 2.71 8.33
N THR A 305 -20.87 1.66 9.17
CA THR A 305 -21.90 0.59 9.19
C THR A 305 -22.70 0.52 10.47
N HIS A 306 -22.17 0.89 11.65
CA HIS A 306 -23.00 0.93 12.86
C HIS A 306 -24.04 2.05 12.76
N ARG A 307 -25.34 1.71 12.81
CA ARG A 307 -26.49 2.61 12.55
C ARG A 307 -26.39 3.96 13.25
N LYS A 308 -26.07 3.96 14.54
CA LYS A 308 -25.99 5.20 15.33
C LYS A 308 -24.78 6.03 14.93
N LEU A 309 -23.61 5.40 14.77
CA LEU A 309 -22.38 6.09 14.34
C LEU A 309 -22.57 6.69 12.95
N GLN A 310 -23.11 5.95 11.97
CA GLN A 310 -23.39 6.46 10.63
C GLN A 310 -24.30 7.71 10.64
N SER A 311 -25.26 7.80 11.58
CA SER A 311 -26.13 8.97 11.72
C SER A 311 -25.49 10.17 12.44
N LEU A 312 -24.46 9.94 13.26
CA LEU A 312 -23.67 10.98 13.95
C LEU A 312 -22.43 11.41 13.16
N LEU A 313 -21.92 10.55 12.27
CA LEU A 313 -20.70 10.69 11.47
C LEU A 313 -21.04 10.75 9.96
N PRO A 314 -21.75 11.81 9.50
CA PRO A 314 -22.07 11.99 8.07
C PRO A 314 -20.83 12.21 7.20
N ARG A 315 -19.70 12.55 7.83
CA ARG A 315 -18.35 12.36 7.32
C ARG A 315 -17.58 11.50 8.31
N ASN A 316 -16.59 10.78 7.80
CA ASN A 316 -15.89 9.76 8.57
C ASN A 316 -14.43 9.58 8.14
N SER A 317 -13.69 10.67 7.85
CA SER A 317 -12.21 10.61 7.88
C SER A 317 -11.70 10.48 9.32
N VAL A 318 -10.42 10.18 9.51
CA VAL A 318 -9.77 10.12 10.83
C VAL A 318 -10.05 11.40 11.64
N GLN A 319 -9.95 12.56 10.99
CA GLN A 319 -10.17 13.87 11.62
C GLN A 319 -11.66 14.22 11.78
N ASP A 320 -12.54 13.92 10.81
CA ASP A 320 -14.01 14.13 11.00
C ASP A 320 -14.55 13.28 12.19
N ILE A 321 -14.01 12.07 12.38
CA ILE A 321 -14.38 11.22 13.54
C ILE A 321 -13.85 11.85 14.83
N LEU A 322 -12.59 12.28 14.86
CA LEU A 322 -11.95 12.91 16.03
C LEU A 322 -12.74 14.12 16.55
N GLU A 323 -13.29 14.95 15.66
CA GLU A 323 -14.13 16.10 16.05
C GLU A 323 -15.39 15.66 16.83
N ILE A 324 -16.06 14.59 16.38
CA ILE A 324 -17.35 14.13 16.95
C ILE A 324 -17.16 13.24 18.19
N VAL A 325 -16.13 12.39 18.24
CA VAL A 325 -15.90 11.49 19.41
C VAL A 325 -15.32 12.21 20.64
N GLN A 326 -15.15 13.53 20.55
CA GLN A 326 -14.87 14.43 21.68
C GLN A 326 -16.14 15.08 22.25
N GLU A 327 -17.32 14.85 21.66
CA GLU A 327 -18.57 15.33 22.25
C GLU A 327 -18.91 14.60 23.57
N GLU A 328 -19.69 15.27 24.43
CA GLU A 328 -20.10 14.80 25.76
C GLU A 328 -20.72 13.38 25.76
N GLN A 329 -21.41 13.01 24.66
CA GLN A 329 -22.03 11.69 24.48
C GLN A 329 -21.04 10.55 24.25
N PHE A 330 -19.80 10.84 23.84
CA PHE A 330 -18.70 9.88 23.71
C PHE A 330 -17.71 10.00 24.87
N GLU A 331 -17.34 11.23 25.25
CA GLU A 331 -16.29 11.49 26.25
C GLU A 331 -16.65 10.90 27.62
N LYS A 332 -17.92 11.02 28.05
CA LYS A 332 -18.38 10.56 29.37
C LYS A 332 -18.49 9.05 29.54
N LEU A 333 -18.55 8.30 28.44
CA LEU A 333 -18.74 6.84 28.46
C LEU A 333 -17.42 6.07 28.43
N ALA A 334 -16.37 6.67 27.87
CA ALA A 334 -15.12 6.01 27.56
C ALA A 334 -13.99 6.43 28.51
N PRO A 335 -13.03 5.54 28.81
CA PRO A 335 -11.87 5.84 29.64
C PRO A 335 -11.05 7.02 29.09
N LYS A 336 -10.17 7.56 29.93
CA LYS A 336 -9.18 8.53 29.44
C LYS A 336 -8.23 7.87 28.46
N VAL A 337 -7.71 8.64 27.52
CA VAL A 337 -6.62 8.24 26.64
C VAL A 337 -5.50 9.27 26.79
N VAL A 338 -4.30 8.83 27.14
CA VAL A 338 -3.14 9.69 27.41
C VAL A 338 -1.91 9.17 26.68
N LEU A 339 -0.98 10.06 26.33
CA LEU A 339 0.34 9.66 25.83
C LEU A 339 1.24 9.25 27.01
N ASP A 340 2.08 8.22 26.84
CA ASP A 340 3.12 7.89 27.84
C ASP A 340 4.05 9.10 28.07
N PRO A 341 4.46 9.42 29.32
CA PRO A 341 5.27 10.60 29.62
C PRO A 341 6.61 10.72 28.89
N LYS A 342 7.16 9.64 28.32
CA LYS A 342 8.38 9.62 27.49
C LYS A 342 8.09 10.01 26.02
N PHE A 343 6.83 10.01 25.59
CA PHE A 343 6.42 10.19 24.19
C PHE A 343 6.07 11.65 23.85
N THR A 344 6.91 12.58 24.29
CA THR A 344 6.71 14.05 24.22
C THR A 344 6.74 14.67 22.81
N ARG A 345 6.57 13.89 21.72
CA ARG A 345 6.57 14.40 20.34
C ARG A 345 5.26 15.07 19.96
N TYR A 346 4.15 14.60 20.52
CA TYR A 346 2.80 15.03 20.16
C TYR A 346 2.07 15.61 21.37
N THR A 347 1.07 16.43 21.09
CA THR A 347 0.00 16.76 22.04
C THR A 347 -1.33 16.39 21.40
N PHE A 348 -2.35 16.12 22.21
CA PHE A 348 -3.69 15.80 21.69
C PHE A 348 -4.28 17.03 20.98
N ASN A 349 -4.92 16.81 19.83
CA ASN A 349 -5.40 17.85 18.91
C ASN A 349 -4.30 18.78 18.33
N ASP A 350 -3.06 18.33 18.18
CA ASP A 350 -2.04 19.07 17.41
C ASP A 350 -2.30 18.96 15.90
N ILE A 351 -3.06 19.92 15.36
CA ILE A 351 -3.43 20.00 13.93
C ILE A 351 -2.18 20.06 13.03
N ASN A 352 -1.02 20.50 13.53
CA ASN A 352 0.24 20.52 12.79
C ASN A 352 0.87 19.11 12.62
N LYS A 353 0.20 18.07 13.15
CA LYS A 353 0.61 16.65 13.10
C LYS A 353 -0.37 15.76 12.37
N ASN A 354 -1.52 16.28 11.93
CA ASN A 354 -2.37 15.60 10.97
C ASN A 354 -1.54 15.22 9.73
N HIS A 355 -1.65 13.98 9.25
CA HIS A 355 -0.85 13.46 8.14
C HIS A 355 0.67 13.45 8.45
N GLU A 356 0.98 13.00 9.67
CA GLU A 356 2.25 12.40 10.07
C GLU A 356 1.86 11.02 10.65
N ALA A 357 2.16 9.90 9.97
CA ALA A 357 1.46 8.63 10.21
C ALA A 357 1.41 8.15 11.68
N GLY A 358 2.50 8.31 12.45
CA GLY A 358 2.51 7.98 13.89
C GLY A 358 1.55 8.78 14.76
N TYR A 359 1.08 9.94 14.29
CA TYR A 359 0.01 10.73 14.89
C TYR A 359 -1.38 10.32 14.38
N ASP A 360 -1.58 10.16 13.07
CA ASP A 360 -2.87 9.72 12.53
C ASP A 360 -3.21 8.27 12.99
N ALA A 361 -2.20 7.43 13.25
CA ALA A 361 -2.34 6.14 13.96
C ALA A 361 -2.77 6.31 15.43
N TYR A 362 -2.22 7.28 16.16
CA TYR A 362 -2.65 7.60 17.53
C TYR A 362 -4.10 8.09 17.56
N ILE A 363 -4.50 8.96 16.63
CA ILE A 363 -5.89 9.40 16.49
C ILE A 363 -6.81 8.25 16.07
N THR A 364 -6.36 7.35 15.20
CA THR A 364 -7.12 6.14 14.81
C THR A 364 -7.40 5.24 16.02
N GLY A 365 -6.41 4.99 16.89
CA GLY A 365 -6.62 4.23 18.13
C GLY A 365 -7.50 4.96 19.17
N TYR A 366 -7.36 6.29 19.30
CA TYR A 366 -8.24 7.12 20.13
C TYR A 366 -9.71 7.01 19.65
N ASN A 367 -9.92 7.17 18.35
CA ASN A 367 -11.23 7.07 17.71
C ASN A 367 -11.84 5.67 17.89
N PHE A 368 -11.03 4.61 17.78
CA PHE A 368 -11.49 3.25 18.06
C PHE A 368 -12.01 3.10 19.49
N ILE A 369 -11.24 3.49 20.50
CA ILE A 369 -11.66 3.39 21.92
C ILE A 369 -12.99 4.12 22.15
N ARG A 370 -13.10 5.38 21.71
CA ARG A 370 -14.33 6.17 21.93
C ARG A 370 -15.55 5.60 21.20
N MET A 371 -15.41 5.16 19.95
CA MET A 371 -16.51 4.55 19.19
C MET A 371 -16.90 3.18 19.73
N ALA A 372 -15.93 2.35 20.14
CA ALA A 372 -16.18 1.01 20.65
C ALA A 372 -16.96 1.07 21.97
N VAL A 373 -16.49 1.86 22.94
CA VAL A 373 -17.17 1.97 24.25
C VAL A 373 -18.54 2.65 24.13
N PHE A 374 -18.73 3.55 23.17
CA PHE A 374 -20.06 4.07 22.84
C PHE A 374 -21.02 2.96 22.35
N ILE A 375 -20.57 2.06 21.48
CA ILE A 375 -21.36 0.91 21.02
C ILE A 375 -21.72 -0.04 22.17
N LEU A 376 -20.81 -0.25 23.14
CA LEU A 376 -21.11 -1.08 24.32
C LEU A 376 -22.31 -0.55 25.11
N HIS A 377 -22.41 0.78 25.27
CA HIS A 377 -23.46 1.46 26.03
C HIS A 377 -24.76 1.70 25.25
N GLU A 378 -24.72 1.75 23.92
CA GLU A 378 -25.94 1.81 23.10
C GLU A 378 -26.79 0.55 23.30
N LYS A 379 -28.11 0.76 23.35
CA LYS A 379 -29.09 -0.32 23.44
C LYS A 379 -29.26 -0.97 22.08
N GLU A 380 -29.27 -2.30 22.05
CA GLU A 380 -29.53 -3.01 20.81
C GLU A 380 -31.02 -2.96 20.46
N GLU A 381 -31.35 -2.22 19.41
CA GLU A 381 -32.59 -2.44 18.68
C GLU A 381 -32.42 -3.67 17.79
N LYS A 382 -33.40 -4.60 17.79
CA LYS A 382 -33.38 -5.84 16.99
C LYS A 382 -33.20 -5.66 15.47
N VAL A 383 -33.22 -4.43 14.97
CA VAL A 383 -32.91 -4.10 13.57
C VAL A 383 -31.41 -3.83 13.45
N ASP A 384 -30.63 -4.90 13.35
CA ASP A 384 -29.25 -4.81 12.88
C ASP A 384 -29.23 -4.22 11.45
N VAL A 385 -28.22 -3.42 11.12
CA VAL A 385 -27.97 -2.97 9.75
C VAL A 385 -27.66 -4.18 8.85
N TYR A 386 -27.03 -5.21 9.41
CA TYR A 386 -26.77 -6.48 8.71
C TYR A 386 -28.05 -7.28 8.38
N ALA A 387 -29.18 -7.02 9.04
CA ALA A 387 -30.47 -7.62 8.65
C ALA A 387 -30.93 -7.18 7.25
N ASN A 388 -30.42 -6.05 6.73
CA ASN A 388 -30.64 -5.60 5.35
C ASN A 388 -29.47 -5.98 4.40
N VAL A 389 -28.43 -6.66 4.89
CA VAL A 389 -27.34 -7.24 4.10
C VAL A 389 -27.66 -8.69 3.75
N TRP A 390 -28.25 -9.43 4.70
CA TRP A 390 -28.83 -10.76 4.51
C TRP A 390 -30.34 -10.71 4.14
N GLY A 391 -30.83 -9.56 3.70
CA GLY A 391 -32.25 -9.23 3.61
C GLY A 391 -33.07 -10.28 2.85
N ASP A 392 -33.99 -10.91 3.58
CA ASP A 392 -34.76 -12.12 3.24
C ASP A 392 -34.56 -12.64 1.80
N ILE A 393 -33.74 -13.69 1.68
CA ILE A 393 -33.78 -14.59 0.52
C ILE A 393 -35.26 -14.96 0.29
N PRO A 394 -35.80 -14.86 -0.94
CA PRO A 394 -37.20 -15.19 -1.23
C PRO A 394 -37.44 -16.71 -1.16
N THR A 395 -37.43 -17.23 0.06
CA THR A 395 -37.66 -18.62 0.41
C THR A 395 -39.09 -19.00 0.06
N ASN A 396 -39.25 -19.93 -0.88
CA ASN A 396 -40.57 -20.40 -1.32
C ASN A 396 -41.20 -21.32 -0.27
N GLY A 397 -41.74 -20.73 0.80
CA GLY A 397 -42.74 -21.37 1.66
C GLY A 397 -42.22 -22.26 2.79
N LEU A 398 -41.24 -21.78 3.57
CA LEU A 398 -41.03 -22.26 4.95
C LEU A 398 -41.39 -21.15 5.93
N SER A 399 -42.24 -21.47 6.91
CA SER A 399 -42.68 -20.54 7.95
C SER A 399 -41.68 -20.52 9.10
N ASN A 400 -41.20 -19.35 9.47
CA ASN A 400 -40.50 -19.15 10.74
C ASN A 400 -41.48 -19.45 11.88
N GLU A 401 -41.24 -20.51 12.65
CA GLU A 401 -41.88 -20.70 13.95
C GLU A 401 -41.14 -19.83 14.98
N ASP A 402 -41.89 -19.14 15.85
CA ASP A 402 -41.33 -18.18 16.80
C ASP A 402 -40.46 -18.89 17.86
N MET A 403 -39.13 -18.78 17.75
CA MET A 403 -38.26 -19.07 18.88
C MET A 403 -38.40 -17.96 19.92
N GLU A 404 -39.15 -18.24 20.99
CA GLU A 404 -39.15 -17.45 22.22
C GLU A 404 -37.76 -17.48 22.87
N ILE A 405 -36.92 -16.50 22.51
CA ILE A 405 -35.69 -16.20 23.26
C ILE A 405 -36.13 -15.73 24.66
N VAL A 406 -35.90 -16.60 25.64
CA VAL A 406 -36.07 -16.30 27.06
C VAL A 406 -35.23 -15.06 27.39
N PRO A 407 -35.76 -14.07 28.15
CA PRO A 407 -34.95 -12.93 28.57
C PRO A 407 -33.75 -13.42 29.37
N GLU A 408 -32.54 -13.10 28.93
CA GLU A 408 -31.37 -13.23 29.79
C GLU A 408 -31.61 -12.33 31.01
N GLN A 409 -31.57 -12.95 32.19
CA GLN A 409 -31.52 -12.21 33.44
C GLN A 409 -30.07 -11.78 33.65
N ASP A 410 -29.85 -10.52 34.05
CA ASP A 410 -28.54 -10.03 34.46
C ASP A 410 -28.06 -10.87 35.67
N ASN A 411 -27.24 -11.89 35.40
CA ASN A 411 -26.61 -12.73 36.41
C ASN A 411 -25.26 -12.10 36.77
N ASP A 412 -25.29 -11.09 37.65
CA ASP A 412 -24.12 -10.42 38.25
C ASP A 412 -23.30 -11.35 39.21
N ASP A 413 -23.22 -12.66 38.92
CA ASP A 413 -22.75 -13.72 39.84
C ASP A 413 -21.94 -14.83 39.12
N ASP A 414 -20.90 -14.49 38.35
CA ASP A 414 -19.71 -15.37 38.19
C ASP A 414 -18.41 -14.57 37.96
N ASP A 415 -17.52 -14.58 38.94
CA ASP A 415 -16.33 -13.72 39.04
C ASP A 415 -15.18 -14.22 38.13
N ASN A 416 -15.27 -13.91 36.83
CA ASN A 416 -14.11 -13.88 35.95
C ASN A 416 -13.96 -12.46 35.40
N GLU A 417 -13.27 -11.62 36.17
CA GLU A 417 -13.37 -10.15 36.18
C GLU A 417 -12.72 -9.45 34.94
N MET A 418 -13.23 -9.77 33.75
CA MET A 418 -12.72 -9.30 32.46
C MET A 418 -12.61 -7.77 32.42
N ASN A 419 -11.43 -7.27 32.04
CA ASN A 419 -11.21 -5.84 31.88
C ASN A 419 -11.96 -5.31 30.65
N LEU A 420 -12.13 -3.97 30.57
CA LEU A 420 -12.88 -3.33 29.49
C LEU A 420 -12.37 -3.70 28.09
N PHE A 421 -11.05 -3.82 27.90
CA PHE A 421 -10.48 -4.22 26.62
C PHE A 421 -10.79 -5.68 26.26
N GLN A 422 -10.69 -6.60 27.22
CA GLN A 422 -11.07 -8.01 27.02
C GLN A 422 -12.56 -8.15 26.68
N TYR A 423 -13.43 -7.37 27.33
CA TYR A 423 -14.85 -7.32 26.98
C TYR A 423 -15.09 -6.70 25.60
N MET A 424 -14.38 -5.60 25.25
CA MET A 424 -14.42 -5.01 23.91
C MET A 424 -14.09 -6.06 22.83
N MET A 425 -13.07 -6.89 23.05
CA MET A 425 -12.63 -7.90 22.07
C MET A 425 -13.57 -9.10 21.92
N SER A 426 -14.31 -9.47 22.97
CA SER A 426 -15.10 -10.71 23.02
C SER A 426 -16.59 -10.53 22.68
N THR A 427 -17.16 -9.35 22.93
CA THR A 427 -18.60 -9.11 22.80
C THR A 427 -19.06 -9.06 21.34
N GLU A 428 -20.15 -9.78 21.02
CA GLU A 428 -20.78 -9.78 19.68
C GLU A 428 -21.15 -8.36 19.22
N LYS A 429 -21.45 -7.46 20.16
CA LYS A 429 -21.71 -6.04 19.88
C LYS A 429 -20.64 -5.41 18.99
N LEU A 430 -19.37 -5.79 19.19
CA LEU A 430 -18.20 -5.26 18.49
C LEU A 430 -17.54 -6.27 17.55
N SER A 431 -17.44 -7.56 17.93
CA SER A 431 -16.69 -8.54 17.15
C SER A 431 -17.28 -8.79 15.75
N ARG A 432 -18.58 -8.56 15.56
CA ARG A 432 -19.23 -8.54 14.23
C ARG A 432 -18.63 -7.54 13.22
N PHE A 433 -17.93 -6.50 13.70
CA PHE A 433 -17.23 -5.51 12.86
C PHE A 433 -15.76 -5.86 12.60
N TYR A 434 -15.21 -6.88 13.25
CA TYR A 434 -13.80 -7.24 13.13
C TYR A 434 -13.53 -8.05 11.87
N ASN A 435 -12.27 -8.04 11.45
CA ASN A 435 -11.76 -8.63 10.22
C ASN A 435 -12.42 -8.10 8.92
N LYS A 436 -13.15 -6.98 8.99
CA LYS A 436 -13.91 -6.37 7.89
C LYS A 436 -13.30 -5.04 7.45
N LEU A 437 -12.44 -5.10 6.43
CA LEU A 437 -11.74 -3.95 5.84
C LEU A 437 -12.69 -3.12 4.97
N HIS A 438 -12.75 -1.80 5.17
CA HIS A 438 -13.79 -0.96 4.55
C HIS A 438 -13.63 -0.81 3.03
N LEU A 439 -14.71 -1.02 2.27
CA LEU A 439 -14.73 -0.73 0.83
C LEU A 439 -15.24 0.67 0.52
N LEU A 440 -14.30 1.62 0.39
CA LEU A 440 -14.59 2.99 -0.01
C LEU A 440 -15.40 3.07 -1.32
N ARG A 441 -16.42 3.95 -1.33
CA ARG A 441 -17.28 4.30 -2.49
C ARG A 441 -17.93 3.09 -3.16
N SER A 442 -18.22 2.05 -2.38
CA SER A 442 -18.55 0.71 -2.87
C SER A 442 -19.97 0.26 -2.53
N ASP A 443 -20.51 -0.61 -3.37
CA ASP A 443 -21.80 -1.26 -3.19
C ASP A 443 -21.68 -2.42 -2.18
N PHE A 444 -20.66 -3.28 -2.35
CA PHE A 444 -20.13 -4.12 -1.26
C PHE A 444 -19.59 -3.24 -0.12
N LYS A 445 -19.66 -3.70 1.14
CA LYS A 445 -19.35 -2.86 2.31
C LYS A 445 -17.95 -3.10 2.87
N TYR A 446 -17.41 -4.30 2.71
CA TYR A 446 -16.12 -4.70 3.25
C TYR A 446 -15.47 -5.81 2.41
N ILE A 447 -14.19 -6.07 2.68
CA ILE A 447 -13.56 -7.40 2.50
C ILE A 447 -13.46 -8.01 3.89
N ASN A 448 -13.95 -9.23 4.06
CA ASN A 448 -13.92 -10.00 5.29
C ASN A 448 -12.71 -10.94 5.25
N LEU A 449 -11.84 -10.94 6.25
CA LEU A 449 -10.59 -11.71 6.23
C LEU A 449 -10.78 -13.17 6.70
N ASP A 450 -11.78 -13.41 7.54
CA ASP A 450 -12.06 -14.67 8.24
C ASP A 450 -13.36 -15.37 7.78
N GLY A 451 -14.01 -14.85 6.73
CA GLY A 451 -15.22 -15.42 6.15
C GLY A 451 -15.64 -14.72 4.85
N ASP A 452 -16.92 -14.79 4.51
CA ASP A 452 -17.43 -14.27 3.24
C ASP A 452 -17.54 -12.74 3.22
N ASP A 453 -17.35 -12.14 2.04
CA ASP A 453 -17.28 -10.69 1.86
C ASP A 453 -18.66 -10.00 1.86
N GLY A 454 -19.73 -10.79 1.89
CA GLY A 454 -21.12 -10.36 1.96
C GLY A 454 -21.64 -9.75 0.65
N TYR A 455 -22.97 -9.57 0.57
CA TYR A 455 -23.64 -9.17 -0.67
C TYR A 455 -23.94 -7.67 -0.73
N PRO A 456 -23.95 -7.06 -1.93
CA PRO A 456 -24.22 -5.64 -2.09
C PRO A 456 -25.73 -5.38 -2.01
N PRO A 457 -26.19 -4.25 -1.42
CA PRO A 457 -27.60 -4.02 -1.13
C PRO A 457 -28.45 -3.95 -2.41
N THR A 458 -29.66 -4.51 -2.35
CA THR A 458 -30.54 -4.70 -3.51
C THR A 458 -30.91 -3.40 -4.22
N LYS A 459 -30.46 -3.23 -5.47
CA LYS A 459 -30.89 -2.12 -6.34
C LYS A 459 -31.96 -2.58 -7.31
N THR A 460 -33.22 -2.46 -6.93
CA THR A 460 -34.37 -2.86 -7.76
C THR A 460 -34.39 -2.20 -9.16
N ASN A 461 -33.73 -1.05 -9.32
CA ASN A 461 -33.65 -0.28 -10.56
C ASN A 461 -32.32 -0.44 -11.34
N GLY A 462 -31.45 -1.37 -10.92
CA GLY A 462 -30.18 -1.69 -11.57
C GLY A 462 -30.25 -2.98 -12.40
N PHE A 463 -29.65 -2.96 -13.59
CA PHE A 463 -29.59 -4.09 -14.51
C PHE A 463 -28.17 -4.22 -15.07
N LEU A 464 -27.59 -5.42 -15.00
CA LEU A 464 -26.33 -5.72 -15.67
C LEU A 464 -26.63 -6.04 -17.14
N ILE A 465 -25.93 -5.34 -18.03
CA ILE A 465 -25.97 -5.58 -19.47
C ILE A 465 -24.65 -6.24 -19.87
N SER A 466 -24.73 -7.44 -20.43
CA SER A 466 -23.59 -8.28 -20.83
C SER A 466 -23.65 -8.62 -22.32
N ASN A 467 -22.59 -9.20 -22.86
CA ASN A 467 -22.46 -9.56 -24.28
C ASN A 467 -22.72 -8.37 -25.24
N ILE A 468 -22.25 -7.17 -24.88
CA ILE A 468 -22.36 -5.99 -25.74
C ILE A 468 -21.39 -6.16 -26.93
N PRO A 469 -21.87 -6.20 -28.19
CA PRO A 469 -20.98 -6.36 -29.34
C PRO A 469 -20.14 -5.10 -29.57
N ALA A 470 -18.92 -5.25 -30.08
CA ALA A 470 -18.03 -4.13 -30.41
C ALA A 470 -18.60 -3.15 -31.46
N SER A 471 -19.64 -3.56 -32.20
CA SER A 471 -20.43 -2.71 -33.10
C SER A 471 -21.40 -1.76 -32.39
N CYS A 472 -21.70 -1.99 -31.10
CA CYS A 472 -22.70 -1.25 -30.35
C CYS A 472 -22.12 -0.01 -29.66
N SER A 473 -22.32 1.17 -30.26
CA SER A 473 -21.81 2.41 -29.68
C SER A 473 -22.59 2.85 -28.42
N LYS A 474 -21.96 3.70 -27.60
CA LYS A 474 -22.61 4.33 -26.43
C LYS A 474 -23.83 5.18 -26.82
N ALA A 475 -23.88 5.73 -28.03
CA ALA A 475 -25.07 6.41 -28.55
C ALA A 475 -26.17 5.40 -28.93
N THR A 476 -25.79 4.28 -29.56
CA THR A 476 -26.68 3.18 -29.94
C THR A 476 -27.36 2.56 -28.70
N MET A 477 -26.62 2.35 -27.61
CA MET A 477 -27.16 1.91 -26.31
C MET A 477 -28.20 2.88 -25.73
N ASN A 478 -28.01 4.19 -25.87
CA ASN A 478 -29.01 5.16 -25.40
C ASN A 478 -30.31 5.12 -26.23
N VAL A 479 -30.23 4.83 -27.54
CA VAL A 479 -31.40 4.66 -28.41
C VAL A 479 -32.13 3.35 -28.13
N LEU A 480 -31.41 2.23 -27.97
CA LEU A 480 -31.98 0.91 -27.67
C LEU A 480 -32.85 0.91 -26.41
N PHE A 481 -32.48 1.69 -25.40
CA PHE A 481 -33.14 1.74 -24.08
C PHE A 481 -33.96 3.04 -23.84
N GLU A 482 -34.14 3.89 -24.87
CA GLU A 482 -34.72 5.24 -24.74
C GLU A 482 -36.13 5.26 -24.11
N ASP A 483 -36.94 4.21 -24.33
CA ASP A 483 -38.32 4.12 -23.82
C ASP A 483 -38.35 4.03 -22.28
N TYR A 484 -37.26 3.56 -21.64
CA TYR A 484 -37.10 3.57 -20.18
C TYR A 484 -36.83 4.98 -19.62
N GLY A 485 -36.63 5.98 -20.48
CA GLY A 485 -36.59 7.40 -20.17
C GLY A 485 -35.27 7.84 -19.52
N ASN A 486 -35.32 8.34 -18.28
CA ASN A 486 -34.12 8.83 -17.60
C ASN A 486 -33.23 7.66 -17.13
N ILE A 487 -32.39 7.19 -18.06
CA ILE A 487 -31.44 6.09 -17.87
C ILE A 487 -30.01 6.59 -17.66
N PHE A 488 -29.16 5.75 -17.07
CA PHE A 488 -27.73 6.00 -16.92
C PHE A 488 -26.94 4.70 -17.14
N PHE A 489 -25.87 4.76 -17.94
CA PHE A 489 -25.00 3.62 -18.23
C PHE A 489 -23.61 3.81 -17.59
N GLN A 490 -23.17 2.84 -16.80
CA GLN A 490 -21.85 2.84 -16.15
C GLN A 490 -21.05 1.61 -16.60
N TRP A 491 -20.03 1.82 -17.43
CA TRP A 491 -19.33 0.76 -18.15
C TRP A 491 -18.29 0.03 -17.26
N ILE A 492 -18.32 -1.31 -17.31
CA ILE A 492 -17.38 -2.20 -16.61
C ILE A 492 -16.14 -2.39 -17.49
N ASP A 493 -16.36 -2.81 -18.72
CA ASP A 493 -15.38 -3.00 -19.80
C ASP A 493 -16.06 -2.61 -21.14
N ASP A 494 -15.62 -3.12 -22.28
CA ASP A 494 -16.23 -2.84 -23.60
C ASP A 494 -17.42 -3.77 -23.93
N THR A 495 -17.60 -4.87 -23.19
CA THR A 495 -18.65 -5.89 -23.34
C THR A 495 -19.72 -5.87 -22.24
N HIS A 496 -19.47 -5.17 -21.13
CA HIS A 496 -20.34 -5.10 -19.95
C HIS A 496 -20.61 -3.67 -19.47
N CYS A 497 -21.87 -3.35 -19.13
CA CYS A 497 -22.22 -2.12 -18.42
C CYS A 497 -23.43 -2.26 -17.50
N TRP A 498 -23.47 -1.46 -16.43
CA TRP A 498 -24.64 -1.30 -15.58
C TRP A 498 -25.60 -0.26 -16.15
N LEU A 499 -26.84 -0.65 -16.39
CA LEU A 499 -27.98 0.22 -16.66
C LEU A 499 -28.69 0.55 -15.35
N THR A 500 -28.83 1.83 -15.03
CA THR A 500 -29.71 2.33 -13.95
C THR A 500 -30.89 3.07 -14.56
N VAL A 501 -32.12 2.68 -14.19
CA VAL A 501 -33.36 3.36 -14.60
C VAL A 501 -33.85 4.25 -13.46
N LYS A 502 -34.07 5.56 -13.70
CA LYS A 502 -34.50 6.51 -12.65
C LYS A 502 -36.02 6.72 -12.58
N GLU A 503 -36.78 6.02 -13.41
CA GLU A 503 -38.25 6.05 -13.42
C GLU A 503 -38.81 4.72 -12.91
N ASP A 504 -39.17 4.64 -11.62
CA ASP A 504 -39.65 3.42 -10.94
C ASP A 504 -40.77 2.71 -11.71
N LYS A 505 -41.68 3.48 -12.32
CA LYS A 505 -42.81 2.99 -13.14
C LYS A 505 -42.41 2.35 -14.48
N LYS A 506 -41.11 2.34 -14.79
CA LYS A 506 -40.50 1.75 -15.99
C LYS A 506 -39.47 0.67 -15.66
N VAL A 507 -38.93 0.62 -14.43
CA VAL A 507 -38.04 -0.43 -13.91
C VAL A 507 -38.63 -1.82 -14.20
N ASN A 508 -39.87 -2.09 -13.75
CA ASN A 508 -40.57 -3.37 -13.93
C ASN A 508 -41.01 -3.66 -15.39
N LYS A 509 -40.47 -2.93 -16.39
CA LYS A 509 -40.72 -3.12 -17.82
C LYS A 509 -39.45 -3.44 -18.61
N VAL A 510 -38.27 -3.33 -18.00
CA VAL A 510 -37.01 -3.76 -18.61
C VAL A 510 -37.06 -5.29 -18.80
N PRO A 511 -36.76 -5.82 -20.00
CA PRO A 511 -36.72 -7.25 -20.22
C PRO A 511 -35.51 -7.88 -19.51
N HIS A 512 -35.66 -9.13 -19.09
CA HIS A 512 -34.56 -9.97 -18.62
C HIS A 512 -34.26 -11.06 -19.64
N GLY A 513 -33.02 -11.55 -19.66
CA GLY A 513 -32.54 -12.52 -20.65
C GLY A 513 -31.99 -11.86 -21.91
N ILE A 514 -32.04 -12.60 -23.03
CA ILE A 514 -31.47 -12.19 -24.32
C ILE A 514 -32.35 -11.09 -24.96
N LEU A 515 -31.77 -9.91 -25.22
CA LEU A 515 -32.46 -8.72 -25.74
C LEU A 515 -33.20 -9.02 -27.05
N GLY A 516 -32.63 -9.84 -27.93
CA GLY A 516 -33.23 -10.26 -29.21
C GLY A 516 -34.53 -11.07 -29.08
N GLN A 517 -34.81 -11.65 -27.91
CA GLN A 517 -36.08 -12.32 -27.60
C GLN A 517 -37.13 -11.34 -27.04
N SER A 518 -36.72 -10.11 -26.69
CA SER A 518 -37.62 -9.11 -26.14
C SER A 518 -38.53 -8.47 -27.20
N LYS A 519 -39.75 -8.12 -26.78
CA LYS A 519 -40.67 -7.34 -27.62
C LYS A 519 -40.09 -5.97 -28.01
N MET A 520 -39.28 -5.36 -27.13
CA MET A 520 -38.59 -4.10 -27.41
C MET A 520 -37.70 -4.21 -28.66
N PHE A 521 -36.79 -5.19 -28.68
CA PHE A 521 -35.85 -5.33 -29.79
C PHE A 521 -36.56 -5.65 -31.12
N SER A 522 -37.69 -6.36 -31.07
CA SER A 522 -38.51 -6.62 -32.25
C SER A 522 -39.04 -5.35 -32.94
N GLU A 523 -39.15 -4.20 -32.25
CA GLU A 523 -39.52 -2.94 -32.90
C GLU A 523 -38.37 -2.34 -33.74
N PHE A 524 -37.11 -2.71 -33.50
CA PHE A 524 -35.94 -2.30 -34.30
C PHE A 524 -35.61 -3.28 -35.44
N LEU A 525 -36.29 -4.43 -35.53
CA LEU A 525 -36.12 -5.42 -36.60
C LEU A 525 -36.99 -5.10 -37.82
N GLU A 526 -36.76 -5.81 -38.92
CA GLU A 526 -37.45 -5.60 -40.20
C GLU A 526 -38.98 -5.75 -40.06
N GLY A 527 -39.72 -4.71 -40.46
CA GLY A 527 -41.16 -4.59 -40.23
C GLY A 527 -41.57 -4.00 -38.87
N GLY A 528 -40.62 -3.75 -37.98
CA GLY A 528 -40.80 -3.04 -36.71
C GLY A 528 -40.89 -1.52 -36.88
N LYS A 529 -41.52 -0.83 -35.90
CA LYS A 529 -41.80 0.62 -35.96
C LYS A 529 -40.55 1.51 -35.88
N LYS A 530 -39.47 1.01 -35.31
CA LYS A 530 -38.17 1.70 -35.17
C LYS A 530 -37.15 1.19 -36.19
N TYR A 531 -37.54 0.43 -37.22
CA TYR A 531 -36.60 -0.13 -38.21
C TYR A 531 -35.81 0.93 -38.98
N ASP A 532 -36.45 2.02 -39.43
CA ASP A 532 -35.75 3.10 -40.14
C ASP A 532 -34.74 3.81 -39.22
N LEU A 533 -35.08 3.98 -37.94
CA LEU A 533 -34.18 4.47 -36.90
C LEU A 533 -33.04 3.48 -36.60
N ALA A 534 -33.31 2.17 -36.66
CA ALA A 534 -32.30 1.13 -36.51
C ALA A 534 -31.23 1.24 -37.62
N GLN A 535 -31.65 1.44 -38.87
CA GLN A 535 -30.73 1.70 -39.99
C GLN A 535 -29.94 2.99 -39.79
N GLU A 536 -30.58 4.08 -39.33
CA GLU A 536 -29.91 5.37 -39.11
C GLU A 536 -28.87 5.33 -37.97
N LYS A 537 -29.13 4.54 -36.91
CA LYS A 537 -28.28 4.46 -35.71
C LYS A 537 -27.35 3.23 -35.66
N GLY A 538 -27.31 2.45 -36.75
CA GLY A 538 -26.45 1.28 -36.87
C GLY A 538 -26.83 0.11 -35.94
N ILE A 539 -28.12 -0.03 -35.59
CA ILE A 539 -28.60 -1.14 -34.77
C ILE A 539 -28.66 -2.40 -35.64
N THR A 540 -27.80 -3.38 -35.34
CA THR A 540 -27.66 -4.64 -36.08
C THR A 540 -28.40 -5.80 -35.38
N LYS A 541 -28.67 -6.90 -36.09
CA LYS A 541 -29.28 -8.11 -35.49
C LYS A 541 -28.40 -8.75 -34.41
N GLU A 542 -27.08 -8.60 -34.53
CA GLU A 542 -26.04 -8.97 -33.56
C GLU A 542 -26.27 -8.35 -32.18
N MET A 543 -26.79 -7.11 -32.10
CA MET A 543 -27.14 -6.47 -30.82
C MET A 543 -28.32 -7.16 -30.10
N GLY A 544 -28.97 -8.15 -30.73
CA GLY A 544 -29.93 -9.03 -30.09
C GLY A 544 -29.27 -10.05 -29.14
N GLU A 545 -27.96 -10.27 -29.23
CA GLU A 545 -27.20 -11.20 -28.36
C GLU A 545 -26.88 -10.60 -26.98
N ILE A 546 -27.10 -9.29 -26.82
CA ILE A 546 -27.00 -8.57 -25.54
C ILE A 546 -27.87 -9.28 -24.49
N TYR A 547 -27.28 -9.59 -23.33
CA TYR A 547 -27.96 -10.22 -22.21
C TYR A 547 -28.27 -9.20 -21.11
N ILE A 548 -29.45 -9.29 -20.49
CA ILE A 548 -29.92 -8.35 -19.46
C ILE A 548 -30.29 -9.12 -18.19
N GLN A 549 -29.59 -8.85 -17.10
CA GLN A 549 -29.78 -9.47 -15.79
C GLN A 549 -30.25 -8.40 -14.79
N SER A 550 -31.25 -8.73 -13.95
CA SER A 550 -31.62 -7.84 -12.84
C SER A 550 -30.52 -7.84 -11.77
N TRP A 551 -30.43 -6.79 -10.95
CA TRP A 551 -29.53 -6.77 -9.79
C TRP A 551 -29.71 -7.99 -8.86
N GLY A 552 -30.95 -8.43 -8.64
CA GLY A 552 -31.23 -9.62 -7.81
C GLY A 552 -30.75 -10.92 -8.47
N ASN A 553 -30.99 -11.09 -9.76
CA ASN A 553 -30.49 -12.24 -10.53
C ASN A 553 -28.95 -12.25 -10.65
N TRP A 554 -28.30 -11.08 -10.52
CA TRP A 554 -26.84 -10.97 -10.51
C TRP A 554 -26.25 -11.35 -9.15
N ILE A 555 -26.86 -10.92 -8.03
CA ILE A 555 -26.48 -11.41 -6.69
C ILE A 555 -26.66 -12.94 -6.61
N GLN A 556 -27.77 -13.47 -7.13
CA GLN A 556 -28.02 -14.91 -7.17
C GLN A 556 -26.93 -15.68 -7.94
N ALA A 557 -26.41 -15.12 -9.04
CA ALA A 557 -25.32 -15.73 -9.81
C ALA A 557 -23.94 -15.62 -9.11
N ILE A 558 -23.76 -14.69 -8.15
CA ILE A 558 -22.57 -14.64 -7.30
C ILE A 558 -22.65 -15.74 -6.23
N LEU A 559 -23.81 -15.85 -5.54
CA LEU A 559 -24.09 -16.91 -4.57
C LEU A 559 -23.85 -18.31 -5.17
N GLU A 560 -24.40 -18.58 -6.36
CA GLU A 560 -24.24 -19.86 -7.06
C GLU A 560 -22.78 -20.15 -7.43
N ALA A 561 -21.98 -19.13 -7.78
CA ALA A 561 -20.56 -19.30 -8.08
C ALA A 561 -19.69 -19.53 -6.83
N GLU A 562 -20.05 -18.92 -5.69
CA GLU A 562 -19.41 -19.16 -4.39
C GLU A 562 -19.70 -20.57 -3.86
N GLU A 563 -20.91 -21.10 -4.07
CA GLU A 563 -21.22 -22.51 -3.80
C GLU A 563 -20.39 -23.47 -4.67
N ASP A 564 -20.32 -23.24 -5.99
CA ASP A 564 -19.54 -24.08 -6.92
C ASP A 564 -18.03 -24.10 -6.58
N GLU A 565 -17.40 -22.97 -6.27
CA GLU A 565 -15.97 -22.95 -5.83
C GLU A 565 -15.75 -23.77 -4.55
N ASN A 566 -16.66 -23.67 -3.58
CA ASN A 566 -16.55 -24.39 -2.31
C ASN A 566 -16.78 -25.90 -2.49
N VAL A 567 -17.68 -26.31 -3.40
CA VAL A 567 -17.83 -27.72 -3.80
C VAL A 567 -16.54 -28.26 -4.43
N ILE A 568 -15.87 -27.49 -5.29
CA ILE A 568 -14.60 -27.89 -5.93
C ILE A 568 -13.44 -27.99 -4.92
N GLU A 569 -13.34 -27.08 -3.94
CA GLU A 569 -12.36 -27.21 -2.83
C GLU A 569 -12.67 -28.42 -1.92
N SER A 570 -13.95 -28.74 -1.67
CA SER A 570 -14.33 -29.92 -0.88
C SER A 570 -13.96 -31.26 -1.56
N GLN A 571 -13.95 -31.31 -2.89
CA GLN A 571 -13.58 -32.51 -3.66
C GLN A 571 -12.06 -32.65 -3.91
N SER A 572 -11.27 -31.61 -3.63
CA SER A 572 -9.81 -31.62 -3.80
C SER A 572 -9.03 -31.71 -2.49
N THR A 573 -9.72 -31.62 -1.34
CA THR A 573 -9.13 -31.75 0.01
C THR A 573 -9.10 -33.18 0.55
N ASP A 574 -9.62 -34.16 -0.19
CA ASP A 574 -9.64 -35.60 0.15
C ASP A 574 -8.25 -36.30 -0.02
N ILE A 575 -7.16 -35.53 -0.03
CA ILE A 575 -5.77 -36.02 -0.02
C ILE A 575 -5.22 -35.87 1.40
N THR A 576 -5.10 -36.98 2.11
CA THR A 576 -4.57 -37.04 3.48
C THR A 576 -3.17 -36.41 3.59
N PRO A 577 -2.86 -35.62 4.64
CA PRO A 577 -1.52 -35.09 4.87
C PRO A 577 -0.50 -36.23 4.94
N PHE A 578 0.53 -36.18 4.10
CA PHE A 578 1.58 -37.20 4.07
C PHE A 578 2.66 -36.87 5.10
N ASP A 579 2.78 -37.71 6.12
CA ASP A 579 3.72 -37.51 7.23
C ASP A 579 5.20 -37.53 6.77
N GLY A 580 6.04 -36.82 7.52
CA GLY A 580 7.36 -36.34 7.11
C GLY A 580 8.28 -37.28 6.32
N ILE A 581 8.72 -36.82 5.16
CA ILE A 581 9.81 -37.42 4.39
C ILE A 581 11.15 -37.10 5.06
N LYS A 582 11.86 -38.14 5.49
CA LYS A 582 13.30 -38.09 5.73
C LYS A 582 14.06 -38.28 4.43
N ASP A 583 15.23 -37.68 4.39
CA ASP A 583 16.34 -37.91 3.46
C ASP A 583 16.52 -39.39 3.07
N GLU A 584 16.30 -39.72 1.78
CA GLU A 584 16.84 -40.93 1.12
C GLU A 584 16.87 -40.74 -0.42
N THR A 585 17.81 -41.41 -1.10
CA THR A 585 18.26 -41.05 -2.47
C THR A 585 17.68 -41.90 -3.61
N TYR A 586 17.31 -41.27 -4.73
CA TYR A 586 17.08 -41.87 -6.06
C TYR A 586 17.67 -40.92 -7.12
N ASP A 587 18.67 -41.28 -7.94
CA ASP A 587 18.78 -42.32 -9.00
C ASP A 587 18.10 -41.90 -10.32
N ASP A 588 18.90 -41.83 -11.39
CA ASP A 588 18.55 -41.24 -12.68
C ASP A 588 17.79 -42.21 -13.59
N ARG A 589 16.59 -41.82 -14.02
CA ARG A 589 16.07 -42.08 -15.39
C ARG A 589 14.75 -41.33 -15.63
N VAL A 590 14.81 -40.31 -16.48
CA VAL A 590 13.64 -39.67 -17.09
C VAL A 590 13.54 -40.20 -18.53
N GLU A 591 12.36 -40.69 -18.92
CA GLU A 591 12.09 -41.08 -20.31
C GLU A 591 11.78 -39.84 -21.18
N GLU A 592 12.18 -39.89 -22.45
CA GLU A 592 12.14 -38.74 -23.35
C GLU A 592 10.69 -38.35 -23.73
N ILE A 593 10.32 -37.09 -23.49
CA ILE A 593 9.11 -36.47 -24.03
C ILE A 593 9.54 -35.42 -25.06
N GLU A 594 9.37 -35.75 -26.34
CA GLU A 594 9.63 -34.80 -27.44
C GLU A 594 8.56 -33.69 -27.45
N PHE A 595 9.01 -32.43 -27.46
CA PHE A 595 8.14 -31.27 -27.69
C PHE A 595 8.35 -30.74 -29.11
N GLU A 596 7.29 -30.71 -29.93
CA GLU A 596 7.32 -30.06 -31.24
C GLU A 596 7.46 -28.53 -31.09
N TYR A 597 8.57 -27.99 -31.57
CA TYR A 597 8.79 -26.55 -31.66
C TYR A 597 8.00 -25.95 -32.84
N GLN A 598 7.01 -25.11 -32.55
CA GLN A 598 6.43 -24.21 -33.56
C GLN A 598 7.36 -23.03 -33.85
N GLU A 599 7.39 -22.57 -35.10
CA GLU A 599 8.33 -21.52 -35.55
C GLU A 599 8.03 -20.14 -34.92
N PRO A 600 9.07 -19.33 -34.62
CA PRO A 600 8.89 -18.00 -34.04
C PRO A 600 8.34 -16.98 -35.04
N PHE A 601 7.36 -16.18 -34.61
CA PHE A 601 6.78 -15.09 -35.39
C PHE A 601 7.82 -14.02 -35.80
N PRO A 602 7.74 -13.46 -37.02
CA PRO A 602 8.73 -12.50 -37.52
C PRO A 602 8.55 -11.11 -36.89
N ILE A 603 9.64 -10.56 -36.37
CA ILE A 603 9.71 -9.19 -35.85
C ILE A 603 9.83 -8.19 -37.03
N PRO A 604 9.02 -7.12 -37.08
CA PRO A 604 9.17 -6.06 -38.08
C PRO A 604 10.54 -5.38 -38.03
N ARG A 605 11.05 -4.95 -39.20
CA ARG A 605 12.28 -4.16 -39.30
C ARG A 605 11.95 -2.69 -39.53
N ASP A 606 12.25 -1.83 -38.57
CA ASP A 606 12.33 -0.39 -38.79
C ASP A 606 13.69 -0.01 -39.43
N GLU A 607 13.68 1.02 -40.28
CA GLU A 607 14.83 1.41 -41.09
C GLU A 607 15.78 2.40 -40.38
N LEU A 608 17.09 2.21 -40.60
CA LEU A 608 18.16 3.05 -40.05
C LEU A 608 18.25 4.41 -40.75
N SER A 609 18.25 5.51 -39.98
CA SER A 609 18.93 6.74 -40.41
C SER A 609 19.64 7.49 -39.26
N THR A 610 20.96 7.44 -39.33
CA THR A 610 21.92 8.50 -38.92
C THR A 610 21.72 9.24 -37.59
N TRP A 611 22.41 8.76 -36.55
CA TRP A 611 23.23 9.63 -35.68
C TRP A 611 24.63 9.01 -35.55
N GLY A 612 25.67 9.80 -35.81
CA GLY A 612 27.06 9.33 -35.87
C GLY A 612 27.82 9.60 -34.58
N CYS A 613 28.57 8.61 -34.09
CA CYS A 613 29.57 8.83 -33.04
C CYS A 613 30.76 9.62 -33.60
N LEU A 614 31.19 10.66 -32.88
CA LEU A 614 32.50 11.28 -33.07
C LEU A 614 33.28 11.21 -31.75
N ASN A 615 34.19 10.24 -31.65
CA ASN A 615 35.23 10.19 -30.62
C ASN A 615 36.54 10.65 -31.27
N ASP A 616 36.91 11.92 -31.10
CA ASP A 616 38.29 12.38 -31.33
C ASP A 616 38.52 13.77 -30.71
N TRP A 617 39.11 13.81 -29.51
CA TRP A 617 39.78 14.99 -28.96
C TRP A 617 41.04 14.54 -28.23
N LYS A 618 42.18 15.04 -28.69
CA LYS A 618 43.49 14.86 -28.06
C LYS A 618 43.89 16.08 -27.24
N GLU A 619 44.92 15.89 -26.43
CA GLU A 619 45.59 16.90 -25.61
C GLU A 619 46.08 18.09 -26.46
N ASP A 620 45.97 19.31 -25.92
CA ASP A 620 47.12 20.19 -25.64
C ASP A 620 46.69 21.54 -25.01
N GLY A 621 47.57 22.15 -24.21
CA GLY A 621 47.61 23.61 -24.04
C GLY A 621 47.10 24.22 -22.72
N ASN A 622 48.05 24.62 -21.85
CA ASN A 622 47.87 25.45 -20.65
C ASN A 622 47.13 26.78 -20.88
N ALA A 623 46.39 27.28 -19.88
CA ALA A 623 46.54 28.64 -19.34
C ALA A 623 45.84 28.85 -17.97
N GLU A 624 46.38 29.82 -17.24
CA GLU A 624 46.24 30.18 -15.83
C GLU A 624 44.89 30.81 -15.37
N ASP A 625 44.81 31.03 -14.05
CA ASP A 625 43.79 31.77 -13.26
C ASP A 625 43.04 32.93 -13.94
N THR A 626 41.76 33.11 -13.59
CA THR A 626 41.35 34.29 -12.77
C THR A 626 39.93 34.17 -12.19
N SER A 627 39.71 34.84 -11.05
CA SER A 627 38.43 34.95 -10.35
C SER A 627 37.50 36.04 -10.91
N SER A 628 36.17 35.84 -10.88
CA SER A 628 35.23 36.87 -10.40
C SER A 628 33.78 36.40 -10.25
N GLU A 629 33.03 37.23 -9.53
CA GLU A 629 31.71 37.10 -8.91
C GLU A 629 30.52 36.78 -9.84
N TRP A 630 29.45 36.22 -9.27
CA TRP A 630 28.17 35.97 -9.95
C TRP A 630 27.29 37.24 -10.01
N GLY A 631 26.85 37.62 -11.22
CA GLY A 631 25.87 38.69 -11.46
C GLY A 631 24.49 38.16 -11.87
N GLN A 632 23.43 38.92 -11.58
CA GLN A 632 22.03 38.54 -11.86
C GLN A 632 21.58 38.77 -13.32
N PRO A 633 20.52 38.07 -13.79
CA PRO A 633 20.10 38.11 -15.20
C PRO A 633 19.28 39.37 -15.59
N PRO A 634 19.32 39.80 -16.86
CA PRO A 634 18.55 40.92 -17.39
C PRO A 634 17.16 40.53 -17.91
N SER A 635 16.35 41.54 -18.27
CA SER A 635 14.92 41.43 -18.63
C SER A 635 14.51 42.32 -19.83
N TYR A 636 13.37 41.98 -20.44
CA TYR A 636 12.44 42.82 -21.27
C TYR A 636 12.55 42.92 -22.82
N PHE A 637 11.37 43.21 -23.40
CA PHE A 637 10.96 43.53 -24.80
C PHE A 637 10.98 42.34 -25.80
N SER A 638 9.90 41.89 -26.47
CA SER A 638 8.72 42.49 -27.19
C SER A 638 9.02 42.86 -28.67
N ASP A 639 8.10 42.96 -29.64
CA ASP A 639 6.61 42.89 -29.74
C ASP A 639 6.22 42.10 -31.03
N THR A 640 4.97 41.69 -31.33
CA THR A 640 3.92 42.45 -32.08
C THR A 640 2.75 41.45 -32.34
N ILE A 641 1.50 41.58 -31.87
CA ILE A 641 0.37 42.47 -32.30
C ILE A 641 -0.09 42.12 -33.76
N ASN A 642 -1.35 41.89 -34.16
CA ASN A 642 -2.75 42.09 -33.67
C ASN A 642 -3.68 41.05 -34.41
N THR A 643 -5.03 40.91 -34.38
CA THR A 643 -6.24 41.64 -33.88
C THR A 643 -7.48 40.70 -33.85
N GLY A 644 -8.54 41.02 -33.07
CA GLY A 644 -9.96 40.77 -33.47
C GLY A 644 -10.84 39.84 -32.61
N ILE A 645 -12.11 40.12 -32.24
CA ILE A 645 -12.82 41.28 -31.61
C ILE A 645 -14.35 41.02 -31.71
N LYS A 646 -15.03 40.78 -30.56
CA LYS A 646 -16.44 41.15 -30.16
C LYS A 646 -16.88 40.25 -28.96
N ARG A 647 -17.22 40.76 -27.76
CA ARG A 647 -18.40 41.57 -27.32
C ARG A 647 -19.70 40.76 -27.15
N THR A 648 -20.53 40.84 -26.08
CA THR A 648 -20.44 41.32 -24.65
C THR A 648 -21.82 41.09 -23.94
N LEU A 649 -21.94 41.37 -22.62
CA LEU A 649 -23.16 41.61 -21.79
C LEU A 649 -23.74 40.40 -20.98
N SER A 650 -24.40 40.56 -19.81
CA SER A 650 -24.36 41.61 -18.74
C SER A 650 -25.27 41.27 -17.52
N ALA A 651 -24.87 41.64 -16.28
CA ALA A 651 -25.67 42.09 -15.10
C ALA A 651 -24.67 42.49 -13.96
N HIS A 652 -24.66 43.65 -13.29
CA HIS A 652 -25.65 44.31 -12.38
C HIS A 652 -25.99 43.41 -11.16
N ILE A 653 -25.83 43.77 -9.87
CA ILE A 653 -25.97 45.02 -9.04
C ILE A 653 -24.83 45.02 -7.95
N THR A 654 -24.17 46.08 -7.40
CA THR A 654 -24.46 47.45 -6.86
C THR A 654 -25.10 47.48 -5.44
N ASP A 655 -24.91 48.43 -4.50
CA ASP A 655 -24.19 49.73 -4.36
C ASP A 655 -23.57 49.86 -2.92
N ASP A 656 -22.78 50.93 -2.68
CA ASP A 656 -22.15 51.31 -1.38
C ASP A 656 -23.09 52.10 -0.42
N ASP A 657 -22.77 52.15 0.90
CA ASP A 657 -22.84 53.45 1.66
C ASP A 657 -22.01 53.53 2.97
N ASN A 658 -20.96 54.37 2.93
CA ASN A 658 -20.33 55.25 3.96
C ASN A 658 -20.68 55.20 5.48
N ARG A 659 -19.64 55.23 6.37
CA ARG A 659 -19.23 56.45 7.16
C ARG A 659 -18.08 56.32 8.19
N ASN A 660 -17.13 57.27 8.08
CA ASN A 660 -16.42 58.10 9.09
C ASN A 660 -15.90 57.57 10.45
N GLU A 661 -14.56 57.63 10.60
CA GLU A 661 -13.79 58.56 11.48
C GLU A 661 -14.15 58.73 12.99
N ASN A 662 -13.25 58.32 13.91
CA ASN A 662 -12.20 59.18 14.55
C ASN A 662 -11.68 58.65 15.92
N ASP A 663 -10.44 59.06 16.29
CA ASP A 663 -9.93 59.32 17.65
C ASP A 663 -9.78 58.16 18.69
N ILE A 664 -8.77 58.10 19.60
CA ILE A 664 -7.46 58.81 19.72
C ILE A 664 -6.49 58.09 20.71
N ASN A 665 -5.17 58.27 20.51
CA ASN A 665 -4.00 58.17 21.44
C ASN A 665 -3.65 56.95 22.35
N ASP A 666 -2.32 56.75 22.45
CA ASP A 666 -1.51 56.42 23.65
C ASP A 666 -1.58 55.04 24.35
N ALA A 667 -0.51 54.51 24.99
CA ALA A 667 0.89 54.99 25.14
C ALA A 667 1.91 53.84 25.34
N PHE A 668 3.18 54.07 24.98
CA PHE A 668 4.32 53.19 25.27
C PHE A 668 5.18 53.70 26.47
N LYS A 669 5.65 52.78 27.33
CA LYS A 669 6.79 52.94 28.26
C LYS A 669 7.63 51.64 28.19
N LYS A 670 8.94 51.61 27.92
CA LYS A 670 10.10 52.08 28.74
C LYS A 670 10.09 51.41 30.12
N THR A 671 11.11 50.69 30.60
CA THR A 671 12.60 50.81 30.48
C THR A 671 13.23 49.43 30.81
N LYS A 672 14.12 48.78 30.04
CA LYS A 672 15.58 48.98 29.76
C LYS A 672 16.55 48.63 30.92
N ILE A 673 17.60 47.84 30.59
CA ILE A 673 18.88 47.57 31.32
C ILE A 673 18.87 46.46 32.39
N GLY A 674 19.81 45.50 32.25
CA GLY A 674 20.24 44.52 33.27
C GLY A 674 21.13 43.42 32.66
N PHE A 675 22.36 43.24 33.16
CA PHE A 675 23.34 42.21 32.77
C PHE A 675 24.21 41.92 34.02
N ILE A 676 24.76 40.70 34.15
CA ILE A 676 25.57 40.21 35.29
C ILE A 676 24.70 39.90 36.53
N ASP A 677 24.90 38.81 37.28
CA ASP A 677 25.79 37.63 37.07
C ASP A 677 25.04 36.44 36.44
#